data_AF-A0A7C3B6F0-F1
#
_entry.id   AF-A0A7C3B6F0-F1
#
_cell.length_a   1.000
_cell.length_b   1.000
_cell.length_c   1.000
_cell.angle_alpha   90.00
_cell.angle_beta   90.00
_cell.angle_gamma   90.00
#
_symmetry.space_group_name_H-M   'P 1'
#
loop_
_entity.id
_entity.type
_entity.pdbx_description
1 polymer ?
#
loop_
_entity_poly.entity_id
_entity_poly.type
_entity_poly.pdbx_seq_one_letter_code
_entity_poly.pdbx_strand_id
1 'polypeptide(L)'
;MKRVSWIVQVSLILWLLVGGLSPYGTAWAEEPPDQEEFVLAAPQGFGDRHNSWAWSMQWWNGHLYVGTNRAFRCAEFASLNHIAPSLFPYPPEDPDIECTPDPTDLPLQAEIWRWTPETDSWERVYQAPADVQLPNGKWVARDIGYRGMTVFREPDGTEALYVTGVSPQFLGFEGVEDLPARILRSTDGVHFEPIPQDPGTALGNFPFAAFRNPTGYKGKFYVVGGMVQGSGVLLESETPAEGNDSFRVVSPSDMIVSAVAVYNGYLYLGLRDLLRGYAVAKTDASGEPPYTFTIIVDQGGNLDLWRNPEVLSMQVFDGRLYVGGNGLIIGPLGIMGPAELIRINPDDSWDLIVGYPRRTPDGWKFPLSGLTAGFGNFLNGHMWRMEVYEGELYVGTFDSSTTFKDDPDVAPLVQSLMGFDLYRTANGVDFMPVSTTGFGDPFNFGVRTMAATPHGLFIGTANPYYGLQIWLKRRYGMFLPLLVTSPAPSLRSYAPPQEETACKVASGDRRGASLYGEPIGGAVVLSWRPLRGAAAYRIWRSQAGLATFAPEGPRVQDEDMLTLEVLKGQRPSFTDIGQTSGCYYVDQGVHLSQRSYLYLVEGIDAMGRSVGWSHLTAVPGAAPSVTFSSLIMKATEAHAKGYLSSAGFEELRQRLEEIRWLLRNAHDAAARQRLAALRERLSQPGGIFPASWMSEDFLYLVDKLERRVDLMEKGFIEPMDLE
;
A
#
# COMPACT_ATOMS: atom_id res chain seq x y z
N MET A 1 4.58 -41.18 -22.90
CA MET A 1 3.13 -40.96 -22.89
C MET A 1 2.73 -40.20 -24.15
N LYS A 2 1.65 -40.61 -24.80
CA LYS A 2 1.19 -40.22 -26.14
C LYS A 2 0.02 -39.23 -26.03
N ARG A 3 0.00 -38.25 -26.96
CA ARG A 3 -1.15 -37.45 -27.47
C ARG A 3 -1.75 -36.45 -26.47
N VAL A 4 -2.04 -35.19 -26.84
CA VAL A 4 -2.70 -34.72 -28.07
C VAL A 4 -2.08 -33.40 -28.57
N SER A 5 -1.76 -33.40 -29.86
CA SER A 5 -1.42 -32.24 -30.70
C SER A 5 -2.68 -31.82 -31.48
N TRP A 6 -2.59 -30.66 -32.16
CA TRP A 6 -3.43 -30.16 -33.27
C TRP A 6 -4.47 -29.10 -32.87
N ILE A 7 -4.14 -27.81 -33.09
CA ILE A 7 -4.62 -26.97 -34.21
C ILE A 7 -3.48 -25.98 -34.56
N VAL A 8 -2.73 -26.29 -35.61
CA VAL A 8 -1.93 -25.31 -36.37
C VAL A 8 -2.09 -25.72 -37.82
N GLN A 9 -2.83 -24.93 -38.61
CA GLN A 9 -2.60 -24.83 -40.04
C GLN A 9 -3.04 -23.45 -40.58
N VAL A 10 -2.02 -22.70 -41.00
CA VAL A 10 -1.96 -21.88 -42.23
C VAL A 10 -2.74 -20.56 -42.24
N SER A 11 -2.01 -19.43 -42.19
CA SER A 11 -1.78 -18.59 -43.39
C SER A 11 -0.83 -17.41 -43.12
N LEU A 12 0.34 -17.46 -43.78
CA LEU A 12 1.16 -16.31 -44.12
C LEU A 12 0.48 -15.51 -45.26
N ILE A 13 0.85 -14.24 -45.40
CA ILE A 13 0.56 -13.27 -46.50
C ILE A 13 -0.62 -12.31 -46.22
N LEU A 14 -0.33 -11.13 -45.65
CA LEU A 14 -0.52 -9.83 -46.31
C LEU A 14 0.14 -8.70 -45.49
N TRP A 15 1.45 -8.52 -45.67
CA TRP A 15 2.09 -7.23 -45.47
C TRP A 15 2.08 -6.52 -46.82
N LEU A 16 1.44 -5.35 -46.87
CA LEU A 16 1.44 -4.28 -47.89
C LEU A 16 0.01 -3.86 -48.22
N LEU A 17 -0.48 -2.86 -47.50
CA LEU A 17 -1.32 -1.74 -47.97
C LEU A 17 -1.95 -1.03 -46.75
N VAL A 18 -1.22 -0.10 -46.13
CA VAL A 18 -1.70 1.27 -45.83
C VAL A 18 -0.45 2.12 -45.65
N GLY A 19 0.01 2.72 -46.74
CA GLY A 19 0.75 3.97 -46.69
C GLY A 19 -0.28 5.09 -46.50
N GLY A 20 -0.17 5.82 -45.40
CA GLY A 20 -1.03 6.95 -45.08
C GLY A 20 -0.37 7.79 -44.00
N LEU A 21 0.62 8.59 -44.41
CA LEU A 21 1.11 9.72 -43.62
C LEU A 21 -0.07 10.60 -43.24
N SER A 22 -0.28 10.84 -41.96
CA SER A 22 -1.05 11.97 -41.46
C SER A 22 -0.20 12.68 -40.41
N PRO A 23 0.32 13.89 -40.69
CA PRO A 23 1.01 14.71 -39.70
C PRO A 23 -0.04 15.56 -38.99
N TYR A 24 -0.60 15.03 -37.91
CA TYR A 24 -1.29 15.85 -36.92
C TYR A 24 -0.74 15.47 -35.56
N GLY A 25 0.16 16.32 -35.06
CA GLY A 25 0.57 16.30 -33.66
C GLY A 25 -0.63 16.64 -32.80
N THR A 26 -1.28 15.62 -32.27
CA THR A 26 -2.07 15.75 -31.05
C THR A 26 -1.09 15.95 -29.91
N ALA A 27 -1.24 17.06 -29.17
CA ALA A 27 -0.64 17.15 -27.84
C ALA A 27 -1.08 15.90 -27.07
N TRP A 28 -0.12 15.11 -26.62
CA TRP A 28 -0.37 13.88 -25.89
C TRP A 28 -1.03 14.29 -24.57
N ALA A 29 -2.21 13.73 -24.28
CA ALA A 29 -2.77 13.82 -22.95
C ALA A 29 -1.87 13.01 -22.02
N GLU A 30 -1.34 13.64 -20.98
CA GLU A 30 -0.55 12.94 -19.96
C GLU A 30 -1.44 11.91 -19.26
N GLU A 31 -0.98 10.67 -19.16
CA GLU A 31 -1.64 9.63 -18.36
C GLU A 31 -1.78 10.12 -16.89
N PRO A 32 -2.66 9.49 -16.07
CA PRO A 32 -2.71 9.75 -14.63
C PRO A 32 -1.31 9.82 -14.01
N PRO A 33 -1.12 10.60 -12.92
CA PRO A 33 0.19 10.99 -12.48
C PRO A 33 1.06 9.76 -12.26
N ASP A 34 2.12 9.69 -13.07
CA ASP A 34 3.16 8.70 -12.95
C ASP A 34 4.45 9.46 -12.63
N GLN A 35 4.88 9.40 -11.36
CA GLN A 35 6.22 9.82 -10.92
C GLN A 35 6.62 11.28 -10.95
N GLU A 36 5.77 12.25 -11.31
CA GLU A 36 6.22 13.65 -11.53
C GLU A 36 7.01 14.28 -10.37
N GLU A 37 6.90 13.73 -9.15
CA GLU A 37 7.58 14.21 -7.96
C GLU A 37 8.79 13.36 -7.50
N PHE A 38 9.06 12.20 -8.12
CA PHE A 38 10.12 11.25 -7.71
C PHE A 38 11.23 11.16 -8.75
N VAL A 39 12.48 11.16 -8.27
CA VAL A 39 13.67 10.96 -9.11
C VAL A 39 14.52 9.80 -8.58
N LEU A 40 15.20 9.09 -9.46
CA LEU A 40 16.20 8.10 -9.06
C LEU A 40 17.29 8.79 -8.22
N ALA A 41 17.53 8.25 -7.03
CA ALA A 41 18.50 8.76 -6.07
C ALA A 41 19.82 8.00 -6.09
N ALA A 42 19.85 6.80 -6.68
CA ALA A 42 21.04 5.96 -6.82
C ALA A 42 21.02 5.22 -8.17
N PRO A 43 22.19 4.81 -8.71
CA PRO A 43 22.23 3.82 -9.77
C PRO A 43 21.49 2.55 -9.36
N GLN A 44 20.81 1.91 -10.30
CA GLN A 44 20.11 0.64 -10.05
C GLN A 44 21.08 -0.41 -9.47
N GLY A 45 20.64 -1.11 -8.42
CA GLY A 45 21.44 -2.06 -7.66
C GLY A 45 22.67 -1.44 -6.97
N PHE A 46 22.73 -0.12 -6.85
CA PHE A 46 23.96 0.62 -6.52
C PHE A 46 25.13 0.31 -7.49
N GLY A 47 24.80 0.01 -8.76
CA GLY A 47 25.74 -0.39 -9.79
C GLY A 47 25.95 -1.91 -9.90
N ASP A 48 25.24 -2.71 -9.11
CA ASP A 48 25.32 -4.17 -9.09
C ASP A 48 23.92 -4.79 -9.05
N ARG A 49 23.52 -5.45 -10.14
CA ARG A 49 22.18 -6.05 -10.29
C ARG A 49 21.86 -7.09 -9.21
N HIS A 50 22.87 -7.69 -8.59
CA HIS A 50 22.64 -8.67 -7.55
C HIS A 50 22.08 -8.05 -6.28
N ASN A 51 22.20 -6.74 -6.04
CA ASN A 51 21.45 -6.07 -4.98
C ASN A 51 19.96 -6.04 -5.34
N SER A 52 19.25 -7.12 -5.03
CA SER A 52 17.90 -7.36 -5.55
C SER A 52 16.87 -6.45 -4.90
N TRP A 53 16.82 -6.39 -3.57
CA TRP A 53 15.78 -5.67 -2.83
C TRP A 53 16.36 -4.71 -1.78
N ALA A 54 15.80 -3.50 -1.70
CA ALA A 54 16.08 -2.55 -0.61
C ALA A 54 15.29 -2.98 0.63
N TRP A 55 15.87 -3.86 1.44
CA TRP A 55 15.16 -4.66 2.45
C TRP A 55 14.90 -3.92 3.77
N SER A 56 15.76 -2.96 4.11
CA SER A 56 15.58 -2.05 5.25
C SER A 56 16.06 -0.64 4.93
N MET A 57 15.47 0.35 5.59
CA MET A 57 15.88 1.75 5.54
C MET A 57 15.77 2.39 6.91
N GLN A 58 16.72 3.24 7.28
CA GLN A 58 16.67 4.03 8.51
C GLN A 58 17.41 5.35 8.33
N TRP A 59 16.75 6.46 8.62
CA TRP A 59 17.41 7.76 8.80
C TRP A 59 18.04 7.83 10.18
N TRP A 60 19.33 8.12 10.26
CA TRP A 60 20.04 8.24 11.52
C TRP A 60 21.30 9.10 11.38
N ASN A 61 21.58 9.92 12.38
CA ASN A 61 22.78 10.75 12.46
C ASN A 61 23.11 11.55 11.18
N GLY A 62 22.10 12.13 10.52
CA GLY A 62 22.28 12.94 9.30
C GLY A 62 22.41 12.14 8.01
N HIS A 63 22.28 10.81 8.07
CA HIS A 63 22.42 9.93 6.91
C HIS A 63 21.20 9.02 6.74
N LEU A 64 20.98 8.58 5.50
CA LEU A 64 20.05 7.48 5.21
C LEU A 64 20.84 6.18 5.04
N TYR A 65 20.47 5.15 5.79
CA TYR A 65 21.02 3.81 5.66
C TYR A 65 20.05 2.91 4.90
N VAL A 66 20.57 2.06 4.02
CA VAL A 66 19.81 1.07 3.24
C VAL A 66 20.49 -0.29 3.37
N GLY A 67 19.77 -1.29 3.88
CA GLY A 67 20.21 -2.67 3.88
C GLY A 67 19.69 -3.43 2.67
N THR A 68 20.55 -4.15 1.96
CA THR A 68 20.18 -4.94 0.78
C THR A 68 20.10 -6.44 1.10
N ASN A 69 19.39 -7.19 0.28
CA ASN A 69 19.71 -8.60 0.05
C ASN A 69 20.46 -8.75 -1.26
N ARG A 70 21.05 -9.93 -1.49
CA ARG A 70 21.79 -10.20 -2.72
C ARG A 70 21.45 -11.50 -3.39
N ALA A 71 21.34 -11.46 -4.73
CA ALA A 71 20.96 -12.56 -5.61
C ALA A 71 19.76 -13.36 -5.07
N PHE A 72 18.80 -12.66 -4.46
CA PHE A 72 17.84 -13.31 -3.57
C PHE A 72 16.93 -14.28 -4.34
N ARG A 73 16.58 -13.95 -5.58
CA ARG A 73 15.80 -14.85 -6.43
C ARG A 73 16.54 -16.15 -6.74
N CYS A 74 17.85 -16.10 -6.94
CA CYS A 74 18.67 -17.30 -7.08
C CYS A 74 18.71 -18.09 -5.77
N ALA A 75 18.82 -17.42 -4.62
CA ALA A 75 18.76 -18.07 -3.32
C ALA A 75 17.40 -18.77 -3.08
N GLU A 76 16.29 -18.15 -3.49
CA GLU A 76 14.95 -18.77 -3.46
C GLU A 76 14.90 -20.05 -4.30
N PHE A 77 15.35 -19.98 -5.56
CA PHE A 77 15.36 -21.16 -6.45
C PHE A 77 16.33 -22.24 -5.95
N ALA A 78 17.47 -21.88 -5.38
CA ALA A 78 18.41 -22.83 -4.77
C ALA A 78 17.77 -23.58 -3.60
N SER A 79 17.09 -22.87 -2.71
CA SER A 79 16.35 -23.47 -1.58
C SER A 79 15.22 -24.38 -2.06
N LEU A 80 14.43 -23.93 -3.05
CA LEU A 80 13.36 -24.73 -3.64
C LEU A 80 13.89 -25.98 -4.36
N ASN A 81 15.00 -25.86 -5.10
CA ASN A 81 15.67 -26.98 -5.75
C ASN A 81 16.19 -27.99 -4.74
N HIS A 82 16.73 -27.54 -3.61
CA HIS A 82 17.16 -28.43 -2.52
C HIS A 82 15.98 -29.26 -1.96
N ILE A 83 14.82 -28.64 -1.78
CA ILE A 83 13.63 -29.29 -1.23
C ILE A 83 12.95 -30.22 -2.26
N ALA A 84 12.80 -29.76 -3.50
CA ALA A 84 12.06 -30.47 -4.54
C ALA A 84 12.71 -30.25 -5.93
N PRO A 85 13.85 -30.90 -6.20
CA PRO A 85 14.67 -30.62 -7.38
C PRO A 85 13.97 -30.96 -8.71
N SER A 86 13.04 -31.92 -8.69
CA SER A 86 12.25 -32.29 -9.87
C SER A 86 11.18 -31.26 -10.24
N LEU A 87 10.77 -30.40 -9.31
CA LEU A 87 9.77 -29.36 -9.52
C LEU A 87 10.42 -27.99 -9.75
N PHE A 88 11.59 -27.76 -9.17
CA PHE A 88 12.30 -26.48 -9.23
C PHE A 88 13.71 -26.70 -9.77
N PRO A 89 13.89 -26.69 -11.11
CA PRO A 89 15.23 -26.77 -11.67
C PRO A 89 16.06 -25.55 -11.25
N TYR A 90 17.35 -25.77 -11.08
CA TYR A 90 18.33 -24.72 -10.82
C TYR A 90 19.51 -24.87 -11.79
N PRO A 91 20.00 -23.77 -12.40
CA PRO A 91 19.43 -22.41 -12.41
C PRO A 91 18.00 -22.35 -13.00
N PRO A 92 17.19 -21.34 -12.64
CA PRO A 92 15.90 -21.14 -13.29
C PRO A 92 16.05 -20.80 -14.78
N GLU A 93 15.10 -21.25 -15.59
CA GLU A 93 15.04 -20.95 -17.03
C GLU A 93 14.41 -19.57 -17.29
N ASP A 94 14.96 -18.51 -16.69
CA ASP A 94 14.53 -17.12 -16.87
C ASP A 94 15.71 -16.29 -17.40
N PRO A 95 15.61 -15.72 -18.61
CA PRO A 95 16.72 -14.97 -19.21
C PRO A 95 17.06 -13.67 -18.47
N ASP A 96 16.14 -13.14 -17.66
CA ASP A 96 16.34 -11.91 -16.89
C ASP A 96 16.95 -12.19 -15.49
N ILE A 97 17.12 -13.46 -15.10
CA ILE A 97 17.73 -13.86 -13.84
C ILE A 97 19.14 -14.41 -14.08
N GLU A 98 20.12 -13.84 -13.39
CA GLU A 98 21.52 -14.26 -13.47
C GLU A 98 21.94 -15.03 -12.21
N CYS A 99 21.92 -16.36 -12.29
CA CYS A 99 22.38 -17.27 -11.24
C CYS A 99 23.66 -17.99 -11.65
N THR A 100 24.53 -18.27 -10.67
CA THR A 100 25.69 -19.15 -10.89
C THR A 100 25.23 -20.59 -11.14
N PRO A 101 25.95 -21.39 -11.97
CA PRO A 101 25.59 -22.78 -12.21
C PRO A 101 25.51 -23.63 -10.94
N ASP A 102 26.41 -23.37 -9.98
CA ASP A 102 26.41 -23.98 -8.66
C ASP A 102 25.85 -22.95 -7.64
N PRO A 103 24.78 -23.28 -6.88
CA PRO A 103 24.23 -22.41 -5.85
C PRO A 103 25.23 -21.94 -4.79
N THR A 104 26.27 -22.72 -4.52
CA THR A 104 27.29 -22.39 -3.52
C THR A 104 28.26 -21.29 -3.98
N ASP A 105 28.23 -20.91 -5.26
CA ASP A 105 29.01 -19.81 -5.83
C ASP A 105 28.23 -18.48 -5.88
N LEU A 106 26.99 -18.44 -5.37
CA LEU A 106 26.15 -17.25 -5.44
C LEU A 106 26.77 -16.05 -4.67
N PRO A 107 26.70 -14.82 -5.22
CA PRO A 107 27.29 -13.63 -4.61
C PRO A 107 26.41 -13.02 -3.51
N LEU A 108 26.17 -13.81 -2.44
CA LEU A 108 25.16 -13.54 -1.40
C LEU A 108 25.57 -12.51 -0.35
N GLN A 109 26.79 -11.96 -0.37
CA GLN A 109 27.33 -11.07 0.68
C GLN A 109 26.57 -9.73 0.79
N ALA A 110 25.52 -9.69 1.62
CA ALA A 110 24.64 -8.54 1.80
C ALA A 110 25.37 -7.22 2.08
N GLU A 111 24.76 -6.09 1.74
CA GLU A 111 25.40 -4.79 1.85
C GLU A 111 24.58 -3.79 2.67
N ILE A 112 25.28 -2.86 3.31
CA ILE A 112 24.69 -1.65 3.91
C ILE A 112 25.26 -0.45 3.17
N TRP A 113 24.36 0.36 2.63
CA TRP A 113 24.66 1.59 1.90
C TRP A 113 24.25 2.80 2.73
N ARG A 114 25.05 3.86 2.66
CA ARG A 114 24.79 5.14 3.33
C ARG A 114 24.70 6.24 2.28
N TRP A 115 23.66 7.07 2.36
CA TRP A 115 23.54 8.32 1.62
C TRP A 115 23.86 9.51 2.52
N THR A 116 24.66 10.42 1.99
CA THR A 116 25.06 11.66 2.65
C THR A 116 24.47 12.84 1.90
N PRO A 117 23.52 13.59 2.51
CA PRO A 117 22.85 14.71 1.84
C PRO A 117 23.80 15.81 1.38
N GLU A 118 24.85 16.10 2.15
CA GLU A 118 25.77 17.22 1.90
C GLU A 118 26.54 17.05 0.60
N THR A 119 26.82 15.81 0.22
CA THR A 119 27.57 15.44 -0.99
C THR A 119 26.70 14.80 -2.06
N ASP A 120 25.42 14.54 -1.75
CA ASP A 120 24.47 13.75 -2.54
C ASP A 120 25.08 12.43 -3.04
N SER A 121 25.83 11.75 -2.18
CA SER A 121 26.63 10.58 -2.54
C SER A 121 26.23 9.34 -1.75
N TRP A 122 26.29 8.20 -2.42
CA TRP A 122 26.13 6.88 -1.81
C TRP A 122 27.48 6.21 -1.62
N GLU A 123 27.65 5.54 -0.48
CA GLU A 123 28.81 4.70 -0.21
C GLU A 123 28.37 3.38 0.45
N ARG A 124 29.05 2.29 0.11
CA ARG A 124 28.87 1.02 0.79
C ARG A 124 29.70 1.03 2.07
N VAL A 125 29.04 1.22 3.21
CA VAL A 125 29.68 1.28 4.52
C VAL A 125 29.95 -0.11 5.11
N TYR A 126 29.25 -1.14 4.64
CA TYR A 126 29.47 -2.50 5.09
C TYR A 126 29.10 -3.52 4.02
N GLN A 127 29.82 -4.64 3.99
CA GLN A 127 29.51 -5.84 3.22
C GLN A 127 29.70 -7.06 4.11
N ALA A 128 28.74 -7.99 4.08
CA ALA A 128 28.81 -9.23 4.84
C ALA A 128 30.03 -10.06 4.41
N PRO A 129 30.77 -10.67 5.36
CA PRO A 129 31.88 -11.54 5.01
C PRO A 129 31.39 -12.86 4.40
N ALA A 130 32.18 -13.44 3.48
CA ALA A 130 32.08 -14.85 3.07
C ALA A 130 33.00 -15.71 3.95
N ASP A 131 32.62 -15.92 5.21
CA ASP A 131 33.41 -16.61 6.23
C ASP A 131 32.75 -17.91 6.73
N VAL A 132 31.69 -18.38 6.07
CA VAL A 132 31.05 -19.67 6.36
C VAL A 132 31.63 -20.73 5.44
N GLN A 133 32.49 -21.60 5.98
CA GLN A 133 33.10 -22.67 5.21
C GLN A 133 32.13 -23.85 5.03
N LEU A 134 31.90 -24.25 3.79
CA LEU A 134 31.13 -25.45 3.45
C LEU A 134 32.04 -26.69 3.43
N PRO A 135 31.50 -27.92 3.60
CA PRO A 135 32.27 -29.17 3.51
C PRO A 135 32.97 -29.38 2.17
N ASN A 136 32.45 -28.78 1.10
CA ASN A 136 33.05 -28.82 -0.24
C ASN A 136 34.27 -27.87 -0.40
N GLY A 137 34.67 -27.16 0.66
CA GLY A 137 35.81 -26.24 0.68
C GLY A 137 35.52 -24.82 0.19
N LYS A 138 34.28 -24.54 -0.24
CA LYS A 138 33.83 -23.19 -0.63
C LYS A 138 33.42 -22.37 0.59
N TRP A 139 33.28 -21.07 0.38
CA TRP A 139 32.90 -20.10 1.40
C TRP A 139 31.65 -19.35 0.98
N VAL A 140 30.66 -19.28 1.85
CA VAL A 140 29.41 -18.55 1.62
C VAL A 140 29.26 -17.38 2.59
N ALA A 141 28.40 -16.43 2.23
CA ALA A 141 28.14 -15.24 3.02
C ALA A 141 27.55 -15.57 4.40
N ARG A 142 27.99 -14.84 5.43
CA ARG A 142 27.44 -14.95 6.78
C ARG A 142 26.01 -14.43 6.90
N ASP A 143 25.75 -13.30 6.24
CA ASP A 143 24.42 -12.71 6.11
C ASP A 143 24.12 -12.51 4.62
N ILE A 144 22.92 -12.90 4.20
CA ILE A 144 22.46 -12.80 2.81
C ILE A 144 21.46 -11.68 2.58
N GLY A 145 21.04 -11.01 3.65
CA GLY A 145 20.43 -9.69 3.56
C GLY A 145 20.18 -9.01 4.91
N TYR A 146 20.00 -7.70 4.87
CA TYR A 146 19.72 -6.85 6.03
C TYR A 146 18.28 -6.35 6.02
N ARG A 147 17.42 -7.02 6.80
CA ARG A 147 15.96 -7.00 6.65
C ARG A 147 15.22 -6.00 7.53
N GLY A 148 15.87 -5.48 8.57
CA GLY A 148 15.31 -4.47 9.46
C GLY A 148 16.42 -3.57 10.01
N MET A 149 16.06 -2.31 10.29
CA MET A 149 16.92 -1.34 10.94
C MET A 149 16.11 -0.58 11.97
N THR A 150 16.71 -0.26 13.11
CA THR A 150 16.13 0.68 14.07
C THR A 150 17.24 1.34 14.87
N VAL A 151 16.96 2.56 15.34
CA VAL A 151 17.82 3.26 16.29
C VAL A 151 17.33 2.92 17.69
N PHE A 152 18.24 2.50 18.57
CA PHE A 152 17.91 2.18 19.95
C PHE A 152 18.88 2.90 20.89
N ARG A 153 18.32 3.44 21.98
CA ARG A 153 19.09 4.03 23.07
C ARG A 153 19.20 3.03 24.21
N GLU A 154 20.42 2.63 24.50
CA GLU A 154 20.79 1.70 25.56
C GLU A 154 20.64 2.31 26.95
N PRO A 155 20.57 1.48 28.02
CA PRO A 155 20.41 1.97 29.39
C PRO A 155 21.51 2.92 29.87
N ASP A 156 22.73 2.80 29.32
CA ASP A 156 23.86 3.69 29.62
C ASP A 156 23.78 5.06 28.88
N GLY A 157 22.79 5.23 28.00
CA GLY A 157 22.57 6.43 27.19
C GLY A 157 23.21 6.37 25.81
N THR A 158 23.96 5.32 25.47
CA THR A 158 24.52 5.11 24.14
C THR A 158 23.40 4.92 23.12
N GLU A 159 23.47 5.64 22.00
CA GLU A 159 22.56 5.45 20.87
C GLU A 159 23.29 4.67 19.78
N ALA A 160 22.65 3.62 19.27
CA ALA A 160 23.22 2.78 18.23
C ALA A 160 22.18 2.42 17.16
N LEU A 161 22.67 2.23 15.94
CA LEU A 161 21.92 1.63 14.85
C LEU A 161 22.03 0.10 14.93
N TYR A 162 20.89 -0.57 15.06
CA TYR A 162 20.78 -2.02 15.02
C TYR A 162 20.24 -2.47 13.66
N VAL A 163 20.87 -3.49 13.09
CA VAL A 163 20.54 -4.02 11.75
C VAL A 163 20.27 -5.52 11.87
N THR A 164 19.06 -5.96 11.54
CA THR A 164 18.66 -7.36 11.65
C THR A 164 18.94 -8.12 10.35
N GLY A 165 19.63 -9.26 10.45
CA GLY A 165 20.11 -10.03 9.31
C GLY A 165 19.23 -11.23 8.93
N VAL A 166 19.58 -11.81 7.79
CA VAL A 166 19.10 -13.12 7.30
C VAL A 166 20.32 -13.99 7.03
N SER A 167 20.39 -15.18 7.62
CA SER A 167 21.48 -16.14 7.39
C SER A 167 21.21 -17.01 6.15
N PRO A 168 22.25 -17.66 5.57
CA PRO A 168 22.08 -18.65 4.50
C PRO A 168 21.38 -19.94 4.94
N GLN A 169 20.99 -20.09 6.20
CA GLN A 169 20.43 -21.34 6.76
C GLN A 169 19.27 -21.91 5.92
N PHE A 170 18.39 -21.05 5.37
CA PHE A 170 17.25 -21.52 4.58
C PHE A 170 17.62 -22.12 3.21
N LEU A 171 18.87 -21.96 2.76
CA LEU A 171 19.34 -22.56 1.50
C LEU A 171 19.48 -24.08 1.59
N GLY A 172 19.60 -24.63 2.80
CA GLY A 172 19.71 -26.08 3.01
C GLY A 172 21.04 -26.68 2.56
N PHE A 173 22.10 -25.87 2.40
CA PHE A 173 23.43 -26.40 2.12
C PHE A 173 23.97 -27.15 3.33
N GLU A 174 24.74 -28.20 3.08
CA GLU A 174 25.47 -28.88 4.15
C GLU A 174 26.44 -27.91 4.83
N GLY A 175 26.37 -27.79 6.15
CA GLY A 175 27.22 -26.92 6.97
C GLY A 175 26.62 -25.56 7.32
N VAL A 176 25.39 -25.24 6.90
CA VAL A 176 24.69 -23.98 7.27
C VAL A 176 23.40 -24.18 8.04
N GLU A 177 22.99 -25.42 8.32
CA GLU A 177 21.70 -25.79 8.91
C GLU A 177 21.49 -25.23 10.31
N ASP A 178 22.56 -25.08 11.07
CA ASP A 178 22.55 -24.54 12.43
C ASP A 178 23.07 -23.10 12.51
N LEU A 179 23.08 -22.38 11.38
CA LEU A 179 23.63 -21.03 11.30
C LEU A 179 22.56 -19.96 11.60
N PRO A 180 22.50 -19.38 12.81
CA PRO A 180 21.46 -18.43 13.14
C PRO A 180 21.66 -17.09 12.41
N ALA A 181 20.56 -16.38 12.19
CA ALA A 181 20.60 -14.96 11.82
C ALA A 181 21.34 -14.13 12.88
N ARG A 182 21.96 -13.03 12.46
CA ARG A 182 22.65 -12.09 13.35
C ARG A 182 21.93 -10.76 13.45
N ILE A 183 22.27 -10.00 14.48
CA ILE A 183 21.95 -8.58 14.60
C ILE A 183 23.27 -7.83 14.64
N LEU A 184 23.47 -6.90 13.71
CA LEU A 184 24.62 -6.00 13.72
C LEU A 184 24.30 -4.75 14.53
N ARG A 185 25.33 -4.14 15.10
CA ARG A 185 25.28 -2.90 15.85
C ARG A 185 26.35 -1.94 15.33
N SER A 186 26.02 -0.66 15.28
CA SER A 186 26.97 0.42 14.98
C SER A 186 26.66 1.67 15.80
N THR A 187 27.69 2.31 16.36
CA THR A 187 27.59 3.58 17.11
C THR A 187 28.09 4.78 16.32
N ASP A 188 28.64 4.57 15.12
CA ASP A 188 29.14 5.63 14.24
C ASP A 188 28.61 5.54 12.80
N GLY A 189 27.92 4.45 12.47
CA GLY A 189 27.31 4.20 11.16
C GLY A 189 28.31 3.82 10.07
N VAL A 190 29.55 3.48 10.41
CA VAL A 190 30.58 3.02 9.47
C VAL A 190 31.30 1.76 9.94
N HIS A 191 31.33 1.49 11.25
CA HIS A 191 31.80 0.23 11.80
C HIS A 191 30.59 -0.56 12.31
N PHE A 192 30.34 -1.71 11.68
CA PHE A 192 29.25 -2.61 12.05
C PHE A 192 29.83 -3.93 12.56
N GLU A 193 29.39 -4.34 13.74
CA GLU A 193 29.82 -5.59 14.37
C GLU A 193 28.59 -6.40 14.79
N PRO A 194 28.61 -7.74 14.70
CA PRO A 194 27.56 -8.56 15.28
C PRO A 194 27.55 -8.39 16.80
N ILE A 195 26.36 -8.31 17.41
CA ILE A 195 26.23 -8.46 18.86
C ILE A 195 26.63 -9.90 19.27
N PRO A 196 27.02 -10.14 20.54
CA PRO A 196 27.39 -11.47 21.01
C PRO A 196 26.31 -12.52 20.72
N GLN A 197 26.73 -13.69 20.22
CA GLN A 197 25.84 -14.78 19.83
C GLN A 197 26.55 -16.13 19.99
N ASP A 198 27.08 -16.37 21.19
CA ASP A 198 27.87 -17.55 21.49
C ASP A 198 27.00 -18.83 21.46
N PRO A 199 27.54 -19.98 21.00
CA PRO A 199 26.82 -21.25 21.05
C PRO A 199 26.32 -21.57 22.46
N GLY A 200 25.08 -22.03 22.59
CA GLY A 200 24.45 -22.29 23.89
C GLY A 200 23.53 -21.18 24.39
N THR A 201 23.59 -19.99 23.79
CA THR A 201 22.77 -18.83 24.19
C THR A 201 21.45 -18.73 23.41
N ALA A 202 20.53 -17.88 23.85
CA ALA A 202 19.24 -17.67 23.18
C ALA A 202 19.39 -17.29 21.69
N LEU A 203 20.30 -16.38 21.36
CA LEU A 203 20.59 -16.02 19.98
C LEU A 203 21.45 -17.10 19.28
N GLY A 204 22.45 -17.67 19.96
CA GLY A 204 23.37 -18.66 19.37
C GLY A 204 22.67 -19.94 18.91
N ASN A 205 21.64 -20.36 19.64
CA ASN A 205 20.83 -21.53 19.32
C ASN A 205 19.54 -21.18 18.55
N PHE A 206 19.41 -19.95 18.07
CA PHE A 206 18.17 -19.53 17.42
C PHE A 206 17.94 -20.36 16.15
N PRO A 207 16.82 -21.10 16.03
CA PRO A 207 16.70 -22.16 15.04
C PRO A 207 16.31 -21.66 13.65
N PHE A 208 16.16 -20.35 13.46
CA PHE A 208 15.65 -19.79 12.22
C PHE A 208 16.55 -18.72 11.59
N ALA A 209 16.31 -18.51 10.30
CA ALA A 209 17.22 -17.80 9.42
C ALA A 209 17.03 -16.28 9.38
N ALA A 210 16.09 -15.68 10.14
CA ALA A 210 15.80 -14.26 10.01
C ALA A 210 15.39 -13.56 11.30
N PHE A 211 15.85 -12.30 11.43
CA PHE A 211 15.30 -11.30 12.35
C PHE A 211 14.69 -10.13 11.56
N ARG A 212 13.48 -9.68 11.92
CA ARG A 212 12.79 -8.55 11.28
C ARG A 212 12.01 -7.66 12.26
N ASN A 213 11.58 -6.50 11.77
CA ASN A 213 10.81 -5.49 12.51
C ASN A 213 11.40 -5.11 13.89
N PRO A 214 12.70 -4.77 13.97
CA PRO A 214 13.27 -4.29 15.22
C PRO A 214 12.54 -3.02 15.67
N THR A 215 12.08 -2.99 16.92
CA THR A 215 11.19 -1.95 17.45
C THR A 215 11.58 -1.61 18.88
N GLY A 216 11.82 -0.32 19.17
CA GLY A 216 11.99 0.16 20.54
C GLY A 216 10.65 0.46 21.20
N TYR A 217 10.42 -0.01 22.43
CA TYR A 217 9.22 0.31 23.21
C TYR A 217 9.51 0.23 24.72
N LYS A 218 9.12 1.27 25.48
CA LYS A 218 9.33 1.35 26.94
C LYS A 218 10.76 0.99 27.40
N GLY A 219 11.78 1.43 26.66
CA GLY A 219 13.18 1.17 26.99
C GLY A 219 13.66 -0.26 26.67
N LYS A 220 12.85 -1.05 25.96
CA LYS A 220 13.19 -2.40 25.50
C LYS A 220 13.27 -2.47 23.99
N PHE A 221 14.14 -3.33 23.51
CA PHE A 221 14.30 -3.68 22.11
C PHE A 221 13.50 -4.95 21.82
N TYR A 222 12.59 -4.88 20.86
CA TYR A 222 11.79 -5.99 20.38
C TYR A 222 12.19 -6.37 18.97
N VAL A 223 12.20 -7.67 18.66
CA VAL A 223 12.47 -8.17 17.30
C VAL A 223 11.70 -9.44 17.02
N VAL A 224 11.20 -9.57 15.78
CA VAL A 224 10.55 -10.79 15.31
C VAL A 224 11.65 -11.72 14.78
N GLY A 225 11.81 -12.88 15.39
CA GLY A 225 12.71 -13.93 14.90
C GLY A 225 11.91 -15.05 14.26
N GLY A 226 12.27 -15.50 13.07
CA GLY A 226 11.56 -16.59 12.41
C GLY A 226 12.18 -17.06 11.10
N MET A 227 11.40 -17.82 10.34
CA MET A 227 11.81 -18.34 9.03
C MET A 227 12.09 -17.19 8.03
N VAL A 228 12.65 -17.50 6.86
CA VAL A 228 12.94 -16.50 5.82
C VAL A 228 11.69 -15.76 5.31
N GLN A 229 10.49 -16.29 5.47
CA GLN A 229 9.25 -15.55 5.18
C GLN A 229 9.06 -14.37 6.16
N GLY A 230 9.66 -14.47 7.35
CA GLY A 230 9.85 -13.41 8.34
C GLY A 230 8.83 -13.39 9.48
N SER A 231 7.96 -14.39 9.56
CA SER A 231 7.06 -14.60 10.70
C SER A 231 7.65 -15.63 11.68
N GLY A 232 7.46 -15.45 12.98
CA GLY A 232 7.93 -16.39 14.00
C GLY A 232 7.60 -15.93 15.41
N VAL A 233 8.61 -15.88 16.28
CA VAL A 233 8.47 -15.50 17.70
C VAL A 233 8.87 -14.04 17.93
N LEU A 234 8.31 -13.42 18.97
CA LEU A 234 8.76 -12.10 19.45
C LEU A 234 9.82 -12.30 20.53
N LEU A 235 11.00 -11.71 20.32
CA LEU A 235 12.04 -11.60 21.33
C LEU A 235 12.10 -10.18 21.90
N GLU A 236 12.51 -10.06 23.15
CA GLU A 236 12.82 -8.78 23.79
C GLU A 236 14.22 -8.77 24.42
N SER A 237 14.82 -7.58 24.56
CA SER A 237 16.02 -7.32 25.36
C SER A 237 16.02 -5.89 25.91
N GLU A 238 16.46 -5.68 27.15
CA GLU A 238 16.72 -4.34 27.73
C GLU A 238 18.14 -3.85 27.38
N THR A 239 19.08 -4.77 27.20
CA THR A 239 20.49 -4.52 26.92
C THR A 239 20.92 -5.23 25.61
N PRO A 240 20.33 -4.87 24.45
CA PRO A 240 20.54 -5.61 23.20
C PRO A 240 22.01 -5.67 22.74
N ALA A 241 22.87 -4.74 23.20
CA ALA A 241 24.31 -4.78 22.94
C ALA A 241 25.02 -6.00 23.58
N GLU A 242 24.48 -6.55 24.66
CA GLU A 242 25.05 -7.73 25.34
C GLU A 242 24.77 -9.03 24.59
N GLY A 243 23.82 -9.04 23.65
CA GLY A 243 23.53 -10.19 22.80
C GLY A 243 23.11 -11.42 23.61
N ASN A 244 23.71 -12.58 23.34
CA ASN A 244 23.64 -13.81 24.15
C ASN A 244 22.29 -14.03 24.86
N ASP A 245 22.28 -14.12 26.19
CA ASP A 245 21.09 -14.36 27.00
C ASP A 245 20.41 -13.06 27.47
N SER A 246 20.79 -11.90 26.92
CA SER A 246 20.02 -10.67 27.11
C SER A 246 18.68 -10.72 26.37
N PHE A 247 18.55 -11.62 25.38
CA PHE A 247 17.32 -11.85 24.63
C PHE A 247 16.51 -12.99 25.21
N ARG A 248 15.19 -12.80 25.27
CA ARG A 248 14.22 -13.85 25.63
C ARG A 248 12.99 -13.81 24.74
N VAL A 249 12.42 -14.98 24.46
CA VAL A 249 11.13 -15.09 23.76
C VAL A 249 10.00 -14.68 24.70
N VAL A 250 9.13 -13.78 24.25
CA VAL A 250 8.00 -13.26 25.04
C VAL A 250 6.63 -13.55 24.43
N SER A 251 6.57 -13.97 23.16
CA SER A 251 5.34 -14.46 22.55
C SER A 251 5.04 -15.90 22.97
N PRO A 252 3.76 -16.28 23.16
CA PRO A 252 3.35 -17.68 23.26
C PRO A 252 3.80 -18.50 22.04
N SER A 253 4.03 -19.81 22.23
CA SER A 253 4.53 -20.69 21.17
C SER A 253 3.55 -20.91 20.01
N ASP A 254 2.25 -20.73 20.26
CA ASP A 254 1.18 -20.80 19.27
C ASP A 254 0.92 -19.46 18.57
N MET A 255 1.59 -18.38 19.01
CA MET A 255 1.48 -17.06 18.41
C MET A 255 2.60 -16.83 17.39
N ILE A 256 2.25 -16.88 16.10
CA ILE A 256 3.20 -16.59 15.01
C ILE A 256 3.16 -15.11 14.68
N VAL A 257 4.08 -14.35 15.26
CA VAL A 257 4.22 -12.90 15.09
C VAL A 257 4.82 -12.58 13.73
N SER A 258 4.20 -11.64 13.02
CA SER A 258 4.64 -11.20 11.69
C SER A 258 5.06 -9.73 11.69
N ALA A 259 4.34 -8.84 12.37
CA ALA A 259 4.67 -7.42 12.35
C ALA A 259 4.54 -6.84 13.75
N VAL A 260 5.26 -5.75 14.02
CA VAL A 260 5.25 -5.07 15.32
C VAL A 260 5.17 -3.56 15.10
N ALA A 261 4.36 -2.88 15.89
CA ALA A 261 4.25 -1.43 15.90
C ALA A 261 3.88 -0.92 17.31
N VAL A 262 4.32 0.28 17.64
CA VAL A 262 3.89 0.98 18.87
C VAL A 262 2.72 1.88 18.52
N TYR A 263 1.62 1.74 19.24
CA TYR A 263 0.44 2.57 19.05
C TYR A 263 -0.33 2.71 20.36
N ASN A 264 -0.86 3.89 20.62
CA ASN A 264 -1.76 4.17 21.74
C ASN A 264 -1.25 3.69 23.13
N GLY A 265 0.07 3.73 23.35
CA GLY A 265 0.68 3.27 24.60
C GLY A 265 0.69 1.75 24.78
N TYR A 266 0.64 0.98 23.68
CA TYR A 266 0.78 -0.48 23.65
C TYR A 266 1.71 -0.92 22.53
N LEU A 267 2.24 -2.14 22.65
CA LEU A 267 2.89 -2.86 21.56
C LEU A 267 1.83 -3.68 20.81
N TYR A 268 1.58 -3.34 19.55
CA TYR A 268 0.69 -4.08 18.66
C TYR A 268 1.49 -5.10 17.84
N LEU A 269 0.89 -6.27 17.66
CA LEU A 269 1.47 -7.41 16.95
C LEU A 269 0.52 -7.83 15.84
N GLY A 270 1.02 -7.87 14.61
CA GLY A 270 0.39 -8.60 13.52
C GLY A 270 0.73 -10.08 13.65
N LEU A 271 -0.25 -10.95 13.46
CA LEU A 271 -0.12 -12.40 13.62
C LEU A 271 -0.44 -13.13 12.33
N ARG A 272 0.25 -14.23 12.07
CA ARG A 272 0.04 -15.11 10.92
C ARG A 272 -0.77 -16.36 11.31
N ASP A 273 -1.79 -16.67 10.51
CA ASP A 273 -2.52 -17.95 10.53
C ASP A 273 -2.96 -18.30 9.10
N LEU A 274 -2.43 -19.41 8.57
CA LEU A 274 -2.70 -19.87 7.20
C LEU A 274 -4.13 -20.40 6.99
N LEU A 275 -4.82 -20.80 8.06
CA LEU A 275 -6.14 -21.41 8.00
C LEU A 275 -7.24 -20.40 8.32
N ARG A 276 -7.03 -19.60 9.36
CA ARG A 276 -8.03 -18.64 9.87
C ARG A 276 -7.85 -17.23 9.32
N GLY A 277 -6.72 -16.93 8.68
CA GLY A 277 -6.36 -15.57 8.30
C GLY A 277 -5.70 -14.82 9.46
N TYR A 278 -5.05 -13.69 9.17
CA TYR A 278 -4.28 -12.93 10.15
C TYR A 278 -5.12 -12.51 11.37
N ALA A 279 -4.41 -12.24 12.46
CA ALA A 279 -4.97 -11.57 13.63
C ALA A 279 -4.11 -10.34 13.99
N VAL A 280 -4.66 -9.44 14.79
CA VAL A 280 -3.92 -8.34 15.41
C VAL A 280 -4.12 -8.42 16.91
N ALA A 281 -3.03 -8.46 17.67
CA ALA A 281 -3.02 -8.45 19.12
C ALA A 281 -2.35 -7.20 19.64
N LYS A 282 -2.56 -6.88 20.92
CA LYS A 282 -1.77 -5.88 21.64
C LYS A 282 -1.34 -6.37 23.00
N THR A 283 -0.27 -5.79 23.52
CA THR A 283 0.18 -5.99 24.90
C THR A 283 0.76 -4.70 25.48
N ASP A 284 0.64 -4.53 26.79
CA ASP A 284 1.25 -3.39 27.49
C ASP A 284 2.78 -3.52 27.60
N ALA A 285 3.28 -4.76 27.44
CA ALA A 285 4.69 -5.14 27.55
C ALA A 285 5.37 -4.60 28.83
N SER A 286 4.62 -4.54 29.94
CA SER A 286 5.09 -4.02 31.23
C SER A 286 5.28 -5.14 32.24
N GLY A 287 6.30 -5.02 33.08
CA GLY A 287 6.62 -6.01 34.11
C GLY A 287 7.34 -7.24 33.54
N GLU A 288 7.39 -8.31 34.34
CA GLU A 288 7.98 -9.58 33.94
C GLU A 288 7.02 -10.38 33.04
N PRO A 289 7.50 -10.98 31.94
CA PRO A 289 6.74 -11.96 31.16
C PRO A 289 6.28 -13.16 32.01
N PRO A 290 5.23 -13.91 31.60
CA PRO A 290 4.53 -13.80 30.32
C PRO A 290 3.61 -12.59 30.24
N TYR A 291 3.66 -11.89 29.12
CA TYR A 291 2.77 -10.78 28.88
C TYR A 291 1.35 -11.23 28.60
N THR A 292 0.39 -10.37 28.96
CA THR A 292 -1.01 -10.55 28.55
C THR A 292 -1.17 -9.95 27.15
N PHE A 293 -1.72 -10.74 26.24
CA PHE A 293 -2.04 -10.32 24.88
C PHE A 293 -3.55 -10.26 24.71
N THR A 294 -4.04 -9.14 24.18
CA THR A 294 -5.47 -8.94 23.87
C THR A 294 -5.63 -8.94 22.36
N ILE A 295 -6.47 -9.85 21.85
CA ILE A 295 -6.81 -9.92 20.42
C ILE A 295 -7.79 -8.79 20.08
N ILE A 296 -7.44 -8.01 19.06
CA ILE A 296 -8.19 -6.85 18.56
C ILE A 296 -8.90 -7.19 17.25
N VAL A 297 -8.19 -7.89 16.37
CA VAL A 297 -8.73 -8.42 15.11
C VAL A 297 -8.42 -9.90 15.08
N ASP A 298 -9.41 -10.71 14.71
CA ASP A 298 -9.30 -12.16 14.63
C ASP A 298 -9.83 -12.66 13.28
N GLN A 299 -9.43 -13.89 12.91
CA GLN A 299 -9.94 -14.62 11.74
C GLN A 299 -9.91 -13.82 10.43
N GLY A 300 -8.79 -13.14 10.15
CA GLY A 300 -8.63 -12.31 8.96
C GLY A 300 -9.64 -11.16 8.86
N GLY A 301 -10.14 -10.67 9.99
CA GLY A 301 -11.21 -9.66 10.03
C GLY A 301 -12.57 -10.22 9.62
N ASN A 302 -12.81 -11.53 9.79
CA ASN A 302 -14.00 -12.26 9.34
C ASN A 302 -14.19 -12.24 7.82
N LEU A 303 -13.10 -12.22 7.05
CA LEU A 303 -13.20 -12.49 5.62
C LEU A 303 -13.34 -14.01 5.41
N ASP A 304 -14.26 -14.46 4.56
CA ASP A 304 -14.47 -15.91 4.37
C ASP A 304 -13.58 -16.52 3.28
N LEU A 305 -13.40 -15.81 2.17
CA LEU A 305 -12.59 -16.25 1.02
C LEU A 305 -11.45 -15.27 0.77
N TRP A 306 -10.32 -15.76 0.26
CA TRP A 306 -9.13 -14.94 0.04
C TRP A 306 -8.61 -14.26 1.32
N ARG A 307 -8.80 -14.96 2.45
CA ARG A 307 -8.28 -14.54 3.75
C ARG A 307 -6.80 -14.22 3.61
N ASN A 308 -6.42 -13.02 4.01
CA ASN A 308 -5.04 -12.63 4.09
C ASN A 308 -4.40 -13.43 5.25
N PRO A 309 -3.40 -14.30 5.04
CA PRO A 309 -2.83 -15.12 6.12
C PRO A 309 -1.97 -14.36 7.13
N GLU A 310 -1.49 -13.16 6.79
CA GLU A 310 -0.44 -12.48 7.56
C GLU A 310 -0.58 -10.95 7.49
N VAL A 311 -0.16 -10.25 8.53
CA VAL A 311 0.08 -8.80 8.51
C VAL A 311 1.52 -8.51 8.09
N LEU A 312 1.72 -7.66 7.08
CA LEU A 312 3.05 -7.30 6.56
C LEU A 312 3.55 -5.94 7.02
N SER A 313 2.63 -4.98 7.19
CA SER A 313 3.00 -3.63 7.56
C SER A 313 1.99 -3.02 8.52
N MET A 314 2.49 -2.16 9.39
CA MET A 314 1.69 -1.38 10.32
C MET A 314 2.27 0.03 10.40
N GLN A 315 1.41 1.05 10.33
CA GLN A 315 1.82 2.45 10.36
C GLN A 315 0.80 3.29 11.11
N VAL A 316 1.27 4.10 12.05
CA VAL A 316 0.42 5.09 12.71
C VAL A 316 0.27 6.29 11.78
N PHE A 317 -0.98 6.69 11.51
CA PHE A 317 -1.32 7.89 10.76
C PHE A 317 -2.58 8.51 11.37
N ASP A 318 -2.55 9.82 11.59
CA ASP A 318 -3.67 10.60 12.12
C ASP A 318 -4.28 9.99 13.41
N GLY A 319 -3.41 9.62 14.35
CA GLY A 319 -3.81 9.05 15.64
C GLY A 319 -4.42 7.65 15.57
N ARG A 320 -4.27 6.93 14.45
CA ARG A 320 -4.83 5.59 14.21
C ARG A 320 -3.79 4.64 13.63
N LEU A 321 -3.96 3.33 13.82
CA LEU A 321 -3.03 2.32 13.32
C LEU A 321 -3.56 1.66 12.05
N TYR A 322 -2.91 1.91 10.91
CA TYR A 322 -3.17 1.24 9.65
C TYR A 322 -2.44 -0.10 9.61
N VAL A 323 -3.11 -1.15 9.14
CA VAL A 323 -2.60 -2.52 9.12
C VAL A 323 -2.79 -3.10 7.72
N GLY A 324 -1.66 -3.42 7.08
CA GLY A 324 -1.60 -3.96 5.72
C GLY A 324 -1.42 -5.47 5.71
N GLY A 325 -2.27 -6.16 4.96
CA GLY A 325 -2.27 -7.62 4.83
C GLY A 325 -1.33 -8.19 3.76
N ASN A 326 -1.13 -9.50 3.84
CA ASN A 326 -0.60 -10.38 2.82
C ASN A 326 -1.76 -11.18 2.22
N GLY A 327 -2.05 -11.04 0.92
CA GLY A 327 -3.06 -11.84 0.23
C GLY A 327 -2.59 -13.22 -0.21
N LEU A 328 -1.27 -13.47 -0.22
CA LEU A 328 -0.65 -14.68 -0.76
C LEU A 328 -0.53 -15.79 0.31
N ILE A 329 -1.01 -16.99 0.01
CA ILE A 329 -0.92 -18.16 0.91
C ILE A 329 0.25 -19.10 0.56
N ILE A 330 0.63 -19.22 -0.73
CA ILE A 330 1.67 -20.15 -1.20
C ILE A 330 2.72 -19.42 -2.06
N GLY A 331 3.75 -18.87 -1.39
CA GLY A 331 5.05 -18.53 -1.99
C GLY A 331 5.02 -17.74 -3.32
N PRO A 332 6.14 -17.73 -4.07
CA PRO A 332 6.25 -17.01 -5.33
C PRO A 332 5.68 -17.77 -6.55
N LEU A 333 4.91 -18.84 -6.35
CA LEU A 333 4.50 -19.79 -7.38
C LEU A 333 2.98 -19.91 -7.56
N GLY A 334 2.18 -19.10 -6.85
CA GLY A 334 0.73 -19.19 -6.91
C GLY A 334 0.07 -17.82 -6.96
N ILE A 335 -0.84 -17.63 -7.90
CA ILE A 335 -1.86 -16.59 -7.83
C ILE A 335 -2.73 -16.92 -6.65
N MET A 336 -2.77 -16.10 -5.60
CA MET A 336 -3.90 -16.05 -4.67
C MET A 336 -3.99 -14.69 -3.98
N GLY A 337 -5.13 -14.02 -4.14
CA GLY A 337 -5.65 -13.00 -3.24
C GLY A 337 -5.00 -11.61 -3.31
N PRO A 338 -5.76 -10.54 -3.59
CA PRO A 338 -5.31 -9.19 -3.32
C PRO A 338 -5.22 -8.93 -1.80
N ALA A 339 -4.30 -8.04 -1.42
CA ALA A 339 -4.14 -7.60 -0.05
C ALA A 339 -5.21 -6.60 0.38
N GLU A 340 -5.45 -6.54 1.69
CA GLU A 340 -6.39 -5.63 2.31
C GLU A 340 -5.70 -4.64 3.25
N LEU A 341 -6.39 -3.51 3.48
CA LEU A 341 -5.98 -2.49 4.43
C LEU A 341 -7.11 -2.25 5.43
N ILE A 342 -6.82 -2.42 6.72
CA ILE A 342 -7.71 -2.05 7.81
C ILE A 342 -7.08 -0.93 8.64
N ARG A 343 -7.90 -0.32 9.50
CA ARG A 343 -7.49 0.75 10.43
C ARG A 343 -8.02 0.46 11.81
N ILE A 344 -7.16 0.46 12.82
CA ILE A 344 -7.52 0.31 14.24
C ILE A 344 -7.60 1.69 14.88
N ASN A 345 -8.73 1.95 15.53
CA ASN A 345 -9.07 3.20 16.21
C ASN A 345 -8.54 3.20 17.67
N PRO A 346 -8.51 4.35 18.35
CA PRO A 346 -8.00 4.45 19.73
C PRO A 346 -8.76 3.61 20.78
N ASP A 347 -9.98 3.19 20.47
CA ASP A 347 -10.84 2.33 21.29
C ASP A 347 -10.70 0.84 20.95
N ASP A 348 -9.71 0.47 20.14
CA ASP A 348 -9.51 -0.86 19.55
C ASP A 348 -10.60 -1.34 18.59
N SER A 349 -11.62 -0.53 18.28
CA SER A 349 -12.49 -0.84 17.13
C SER A 349 -11.67 -0.74 15.84
N TRP A 350 -12.09 -1.46 14.80
CA TRP A 350 -11.40 -1.40 13.52
C TRP A 350 -12.37 -1.14 12.36
N ASP A 351 -11.88 -0.45 11.35
CA ASP A 351 -12.58 -0.15 10.10
C ASP A 351 -11.90 -0.87 8.93
N LEU A 352 -12.72 -1.32 7.98
CA LEU A 352 -12.20 -1.77 6.69
C LEU A 352 -11.95 -0.53 5.82
N ILE A 353 -10.72 -0.36 5.34
CA ILE A 353 -10.35 0.80 4.50
C ILE A 353 -10.35 0.40 3.04
N VAL A 354 -9.63 -0.66 2.67
CA VAL A 354 -9.57 -1.24 1.32
C VAL A 354 -9.75 -2.75 1.46
N GLY A 355 -10.74 -3.32 0.77
CA GLY A 355 -11.02 -4.76 0.87
C GLY A 355 -12.44 -5.12 0.49
N TYR A 356 -12.79 -6.39 0.64
CA TYR A 356 -14.14 -6.88 0.32
C TYR A 356 -15.15 -6.62 1.44
N PRO A 357 -16.40 -6.23 1.17
CA PRO A 357 -17.43 -6.16 2.19
C PRO A 357 -17.57 -7.49 2.94
N ARG A 358 -17.86 -7.44 4.24
CA ARG A 358 -18.04 -8.66 5.05
C ARG A 358 -18.92 -8.45 6.26
N ARG A 359 -19.52 -9.54 6.74
CA ARG A 359 -20.27 -9.55 8.00
C ARG A 359 -19.32 -9.87 9.15
N THR A 360 -19.43 -9.09 10.21
CA THR A 360 -18.68 -9.28 11.46
C THR A 360 -19.65 -9.42 12.64
N PRO A 361 -19.18 -9.80 13.83
CA PRO A 361 -19.99 -9.72 15.05
C PRO A 361 -20.58 -8.32 15.32
N ASP A 362 -19.88 -7.27 14.87
CA ASP A 362 -20.32 -5.86 14.98
C ASP A 362 -21.28 -5.42 13.86
N GLY A 363 -21.68 -6.34 12.97
CA GLY A 363 -22.47 -6.04 11.78
C GLY A 363 -21.64 -5.98 10.50
N TRP A 364 -22.23 -5.39 9.45
CA TRP A 364 -21.57 -5.27 8.15
C TRP A 364 -20.43 -4.25 8.21
N LYS A 365 -19.27 -4.62 7.65
CA LYS A 365 -18.16 -3.71 7.38
C LYS A 365 -17.98 -3.60 5.87
N PHE A 366 -18.04 -2.36 5.39
CA PHE A 366 -17.76 -1.99 4.00
C PHE A 366 -16.45 -1.18 3.95
N PRO A 367 -15.68 -1.25 2.86
CA PRO A 367 -14.46 -0.46 2.74
C PRO A 367 -14.80 1.03 2.68
N LEU A 368 -14.30 1.82 3.64
CA LEU A 368 -14.62 3.25 3.71
C LEU A 368 -14.18 4.02 2.45
N SER A 369 -13.10 3.57 1.79
CA SER A 369 -12.62 4.10 0.51
C SER A 369 -13.56 3.82 -0.67
N GLY A 370 -14.44 2.83 -0.55
CA GLY A 370 -15.21 2.28 -1.66
C GLY A 370 -14.40 1.37 -2.59
N LEU A 371 -13.10 1.18 -2.35
CA LEU A 371 -12.21 0.33 -3.15
C LEU A 371 -12.20 -1.10 -2.62
N THR A 372 -12.22 -2.07 -3.53
CA THR A 372 -12.00 -3.48 -3.21
C THR A 372 -10.53 -3.74 -2.88
N ALA A 373 -10.23 -4.95 -2.39
CA ALA A 373 -8.87 -5.39 -2.09
C ALA A 373 -7.90 -5.10 -3.25
N GLY A 374 -6.64 -4.80 -2.91
CA GLY A 374 -5.59 -4.46 -3.87
C GLY A 374 -5.82 -3.13 -4.60
N PHE A 375 -6.66 -2.24 -4.06
CA PHE A 375 -7.08 -0.99 -4.71
C PHE A 375 -7.75 -1.20 -6.08
N GLY A 376 -8.38 -2.37 -6.28
CA GLY A 376 -8.97 -2.77 -7.57
C GLY A 376 -8.01 -3.53 -8.49
N ASN A 377 -6.75 -3.70 -8.10
CA ASN A 377 -5.80 -4.59 -8.78
C ASN A 377 -5.67 -5.90 -7.98
N PHE A 378 -6.20 -7.00 -8.53
CA PHE A 378 -6.15 -8.32 -7.90
C PHE A 378 -4.72 -8.83 -7.70
N LEU A 379 -3.77 -8.36 -8.52
CA LEU A 379 -2.37 -8.80 -8.47
C LEU A 379 -1.57 -8.07 -7.39
N ASN A 380 -2.12 -7.03 -6.76
CA ASN A 380 -1.56 -6.42 -5.56
C ASN A 380 -1.67 -7.37 -4.36
N GLY A 381 -0.71 -8.30 -4.28
CA GLY A 381 -0.68 -9.36 -3.27
C GLY A 381 -0.26 -8.87 -1.88
N HIS A 382 0.37 -7.70 -1.75
CA HIS A 382 0.76 -7.14 -0.46
C HIS A 382 0.37 -5.66 -0.31
N MET A 383 -0.02 -5.27 0.91
CA MET A 383 0.17 -3.92 1.42
C MET A 383 1.56 -3.88 2.11
N TRP A 384 2.61 -3.73 1.31
CA TRP A 384 3.95 -4.17 1.70
C TRP A 384 4.65 -3.21 2.66
N ARG A 385 4.60 -1.91 2.37
CA ARG A 385 5.18 -0.89 3.25
C ARG A 385 4.31 0.34 3.29
N MET A 386 4.31 0.99 4.45
CA MET A 386 3.66 2.27 4.68
C MET A 386 4.65 3.25 5.33
N GLU A 387 4.47 4.54 5.07
CA GLU A 387 5.24 5.63 5.68
C GLU A 387 4.41 6.90 5.67
N VAL A 388 4.59 7.76 6.67
CA VAL A 388 3.95 9.07 6.73
C VAL A 388 4.93 10.15 6.32
N TYR A 389 4.56 10.97 5.33
CA TYR A 389 5.37 12.06 4.87
C TYR A 389 4.50 13.27 4.50
N GLU A 390 4.90 14.46 4.95
CA GLU A 390 4.18 15.72 4.70
C GLU A 390 2.69 15.71 5.05
N GLY A 391 2.32 14.94 6.09
CA GLY A 391 0.93 14.83 6.56
C GLY A 391 0.06 13.88 5.73
N GLU A 392 0.67 13.08 4.85
CA GLU A 392 -0.01 12.05 4.07
C GLU A 392 0.54 10.66 4.41
N LEU A 393 -0.32 9.66 4.38
CA LEU A 393 0.06 8.25 4.44
C LEU A 393 0.33 7.74 3.02
N TYR A 394 1.53 7.19 2.81
CA TYR A 394 1.89 6.47 1.60
C TYR A 394 1.75 4.97 1.83
N VAL A 395 1.20 4.25 0.86
CA VAL A 395 0.97 2.80 0.90
C VAL A 395 1.54 2.21 -0.39
N GLY A 396 2.60 1.43 -0.27
CA GLY A 396 3.26 0.74 -1.37
C GLY A 396 2.92 -0.75 -1.40
N THR A 397 2.75 -1.31 -2.60
CA THR A 397 2.30 -2.69 -2.78
C THR A 397 3.41 -3.64 -3.23
N PHE A 398 3.08 -4.93 -3.26
CA PHE A 398 3.71 -5.93 -4.13
C PHE A 398 2.73 -6.27 -5.23
N ASP A 399 3.15 -6.14 -6.49
CA ASP A 399 2.38 -6.58 -7.64
C ASP A 399 2.95 -7.89 -8.20
N SER A 400 2.15 -8.94 -8.14
CA SER A 400 2.52 -10.27 -8.61
C SER A 400 2.53 -10.44 -10.13
N SER A 401 1.99 -9.49 -10.90
CA SER A 401 1.98 -9.50 -12.38
C SER A 401 3.36 -9.75 -12.98
N THR A 402 4.40 -9.16 -12.38
CA THR A 402 5.79 -9.26 -12.86
C THR A 402 6.29 -10.70 -12.83
N THR A 403 5.75 -11.53 -11.92
CA THR A 403 6.14 -12.94 -11.81
C THR A 403 5.63 -13.81 -12.97
N PHE A 404 4.68 -13.30 -13.77
CA PHE A 404 4.10 -13.99 -14.92
C PHE A 404 4.66 -13.51 -16.27
N LYS A 405 5.72 -12.69 -16.28
CA LYS A 405 6.24 -12.04 -17.49
C LYS A 405 6.63 -12.99 -18.64
N ASP A 406 7.04 -14.21 -18.33
CA ASP A 406 7.49 -15.21 -19.30
C ASP A 406 6.42 -16.26 -19.62
N ASP A 407 5.27 -16.20 -18.95
CA ASP A 407 4.16 -17.11 -19.23
C ASP A 407 3.49 -16.68 -20.55
N PRO A 408 3.50 -17.52 -21.60
CA PRO A 408 3.01 -17.12 -22.92
C PRO A 408 1.50 -16.84 -22.97
N ASP A 409 0.74 -17.41 -22.03
CA ASP A 409 -0.72 -17.26 -21.96
C ASP A 409 -1.13 -16.14 -20.99
N VAL A 410 -0.36 -15.93 -19.92
CA VAL A 410 -0.66 -14.93 -18.88
C VAL A 410 0.02 -13.58 -19.13
N ALA A 411 1.27 -13.55 -19.58
CA ALA A 411 2.02 -12.31 -19.76
C ALA A 411 1.28 -11.26 -20.61
N PRO A 412 0.66 -11.60 -21.75
CA PRO A 412 -0.08 -10.63 -22.55
C PRO A 412 -1.29 -10.02 -21.83
N LEU A 413 -1.83 -10.70 -20.81
CA LEU A 413 -2.98 -10.24 -20.04
C LEU A 413 -2.60 -9.31 -18.88
N VAL A 414 -1.37 -9.42 -18.38
CA VAL A 414 -0.92 -8.70 -17.18
C VAL A 414 0.20 -7.69 -17.46
N GLN A 415 0.68 -7.61 -18.71
CA GLN A 415 1.79 -6.72 -19.08
C GLN A 415 1.55 -5.25 -18.68
N SER A 416 0.32 -4.74 -18.84
CA SER A 416 -0.04 -3.37 -18.46
C SER A 416 -0.13 -3.15 -16.95
N LEU A 417 -0.02 -4.22 -16.16
CA LEU A 417 -0.12 -4.22 -14.69
C LEU A 417 1.26 -4.36 -14.04
N MET A 418 2.31 -4.57 -14.83
CA MET A 418 3.64 -4.82 -14.31
C MET A 418 4.23 -3.59 -13.63
N GLY A 419 4.96 -3.85 -12.54
CA GLY A 419 5.43 -2.83 -11.62
C GLY A 419 4.49 -2.67 -10.42
N PHE A 420 5.04 -2.23 -9.28
CA PHE A 420 4.25 -1.99 -8.09
C PHE A 420 3.27 -0.84 -8.25
N ASP A 421 2.33 -0.79 -7.31
CA ASP A 421 1.50 0.36 -7.06
C ASP A 421 1.96 1.13 -5.82
N LEU A 422 1.86 2.46 -5.90
CA LEU A 422 2.06 3.37 -4.79
C LEU A 422 0.88 4.32 -4.71
N TYR A 423 0.25 4.40 -3.54
CA TYR A 423 -0.87 5.28 -3.27
C TYR A 423 -0.52 6.24 -2.13
N ARG A 424 -1.17 7.41 -2.11
CA ARG A 424 -1.12 8.34 -0.97
C ARG A 424 -2.50 8.80 -0.55
N THR A 425 -2.66 9.15 0.72
CA THR A 425 -3.91 9.69 1.25
C THR A 425 -3.64 10.75 2.32
N ALA A 426 -4.41 11.84 2.29
CA ALA A 426 -4.33 12.93 3.27
C ALA A 426 -5.31 12.76 4.43
N ASN A 427 -6.33 11.90 4.28
CA ASN A 427 -7.36 11.65 5.31
C ASN A 427 -7.45 10.18 5.71
N GLY A 428 -6.62 9.32 5.11
CA GLY A 428 -6.56 7.92 5.48
C GLY A 428 -7.68 7.06 4.89
N VAL A 429 -8.47 7.59 3.95
CA VAL A 429 -9.61 6.90 3.32
C VAL A 429 -9.66 7.11 1.81
N ASP A 430 -9.43 8.33 1.34
CA ASP A 430 -9.43 8.68 -0.08
C ASP A 430 -8.00 8.56 -0.63
N PHE A 431 -7.74 7.56 -1.46
CA PHE A 431 -6.39 7.25 -1.97
C PHE A 431 -6.19 7.76 -3.39
N MET A 432 -5.09 8.47 -3.61
CA MET A 432 -4.65 8.90 -4.93
C MET A 432 -3.47 8.04 -5.40
N PRO A 433 -3.45 7.54 -6.64
CA PRO A 433 -2.28 6.87 -7.19
C PRO A 433 -1.12 7.86 -7.34
N VAL A 434 0.09 7.39 -7.02
CA VAL A 434 1.38 8.08 -7.24
C VAL A 434 2.16 7.41 -8.35
N SER A 435 2.08 6.07 -8.41
CA SER A 435 2.59 5.25 -9.50
C SER A 435 1.80 3.95 -9.56
N THR A 436 1.68 3.44 -10.78
CA THR A 436 0.93 2.23 -11.13
C THR A 436 1.70 1.34 -12.09
N THR A 437 2.97 1.71 -12.32
CA THR A 437 3.88 1.19 -13.34
C THR A 437 5.24 0.90 -12.70
N GLY A 438 5.29 0.84 -11.37
CA GLY A 438 6.48 0.59 -10.58
C GLY A 438 7.63 1.58 -10.74
N PHE A 439 7.43 2.83 -11.15
CA PHE A 439 8.60 3.61 -11.60
C PHE A 439 8.76 3.84 -13.11
N GLY A 440 7.81 3.36 -13.91
CA GLY A 440 8.01 3.13 -15.35
C GLY A 440 8.91 1.93 -15.63
N ASP A 441 9.36 1.23 -14.58
CA ASP A 441 10.13 -0.01 -14.65
C ASP A 441 9.20 -1.18 -14.26
N PRO A 442 8.78 -2.00 -15.22
CA PRO A 442 7.85 -3.10 -14.97
C PRO A 442 8.47 -4.23 -14.13
N PHE A 443 9.79 -4.24 -13.89
CA PHE A 443 10.47 -5.22 -13.04
C PHE A 443 10.55 -4.81 -11.57
N ASN A 444 10.23 -3.54 -11.26
CA ASN A 444 10.04 -3.10 -9.88
C ASN A 444 8.70 -3.62 -9.35
N PHE A 445 8.65 -4.89 -8.98
CA PHE A 445 7.41 -5.54 -8.57
C PHE A 445 6.93 -5.16 -7.16
N GLY A 446 7.65 -4.32 -6.41
CA GLY A 446 7.27 -3.99 -5.05
C GLY A 446 7.94 -2.76 -4.45
N VAL A 447 7.18 -2.00 -3.67
CA VAL A 447 7.70 -0.99 -2.75
C VAL A 447 8.12 -1.68 -1.46
N ARG A 448 9.42 -1.93 -1.31
CA ARG A 448 9.92 -2.77 -0.23
C ARG A 448 10.22 -2.00 1.05
N THR A 449 10.67 -0.76 0.92
CA THR A 449 11.00 0.12 2.04
C THR A 449 10.65 1.57 1.69
N MET A 450 10.41 2.35 2.74
CA MET A 450 10.22 3.79 2.68
C MET A 450 10.90 4.42 3.89
N ALA A 451 11.41 5.63 3.73
CA ALA A 451 11.95 6.42 4.84
C ALA A 451 11.68 7.90 4.61
N ALA A 452 10.90 8.51 5.50
CA ALA A 452 10.77 9.96 5.57
C ALA A 452 12.03 10.57 6.20
N THR A 453 12.59 11.58 5.56
CA THR A 453 13.79 12.30 6.00
C THR A 453 13.55 13.81 5.97
N PRO A 454 14.43 14.62 6.59
CA PRO A 454 14.40 16.07 6.42
C PRO A 454 14.53 16.54 4.95
N HIS A 455 15.09 15.70 4.08
CA HIS A 455 15.37 16.01 2.67
C HIS A 455 14.29 15.53 1.70
N GLY A 456 13.37 14.68 2.14
CA GLY A 456 12.38 14.07 1.27
C GLY A 456 11.92 12.69 1.74
N LEU A 457 11.03 12.09 0.96
CA LEU A 457 10.61 10.71 1.09
C LEU A 457 11.45 9.83 0.16
N PHE A 458 12.18 8.88 0.73
CA PHE A 458 12.87 7.84 -0.01
C PHE A 458 12.01 6.59 -0.14
N ILE A 459 12.08 5.95 -1.31
CA ILE A 459 11.42 4.69 -1.63
C ILE A 459 12.46 3.71 -2.14
N GLY A 460 12.50 2.53 -1.54
CA GLY A 460 13.32 1.41 -1.98
C GLY A 460 12.47 0.35 -2.65
N THR A 461 12.82 -0.01 -3.89
CA THR A 461 12.11 -1.03 -4.63
C THR A 461 12.67 -2.43 -4.32
N ALA A 462 11.90 -3.43 -4.72
CA ALA A 462 12.41 -4.77 -4.88
C ALA A 462 12.33 -5.13 -6.36
N ASN A 463 13.46 -5.57 -6.91
CA ASN A 463 13.60 -5.93 -8.32
C ASN A 463 14.64 -7.08 -8.41
N PRO A 464 14.18 -8.34 -8.44
CA PRO A 464 15.08 -9.50 -8.44
C PRO A 464 15.82 -9.72 -9.76
N TYR A 465 15.47 -8.98 -10.81
CA TYR A 465 15.98 -9.19 -12.17
C TYR A 465 17.18 -8.28 -12.43
N TYR A 466 17.01 -6.98 -12.26
CA TYR A 466 18.00 -5.96 -12.63
C TYR A 466 18.57 -5.18 -11.44
N GLY A 467 18.12 -5.51 -10.23
CA GLY A 467 18.53 -4.88 -9.00
C GLY A 467 17.58 -3.77 -8.56
N LEU A 468 17.52 -3.54 -7.25
CA LEU A 468 16.69 -2.54 -6.59
C LEU A 468 16.94 -1.13 -7.16
N GLN A 469 15.96 -0.26 -6.99
CA GLN A 469 16.09 1.17 -7.24
C GLN A 469 15.77 1.94 -5.96
N ILE A 470 16.41 3.11 -5.82
CA ILE A 470 16.11 4.07 -4.77
C ILE A 470 15.55 5.33 -5.42
N TRP A 471 14.37 5.75 -5.01
CA TRP A 471 13.68 6.93 -5.51
C TRP A 471 13.51 7.96 -4.40
N LEU A 472 13.57 9.24 -4.76
CA LEU A 472 13.47 10.36 -3.83
C LEU A 472 12.43 11.37 -4.33
N LYS A 473 11.40 11.60 -3.50
CA LYS A 473 10.58 12.80 -3.56
C LYS A 473 11.23 13.87 -2.71
N ARG A 474 11.88 14.84 -3.35
CA ARG A 474 12.55 15.93 -2.63
C ARG A 474 11.52 16.83 -1.97
N ARG A 475 11.84 17.29 -0.77
CA ARG A 475 11.05 18.33 -0.10
C ARG A 475 11.18 19.64 -0.87
N TYR A 476 10.05 20.25 -1.25
CA TYR A 476 10.05 21.60 -1.82
C TYR A 476 10.40 22.62 -0.71
N GLY A 477 11.68 22.94 -0.56
CA GLY A 477 12.19 23.99 0.33
C GLY A 477 13.13 24.93 -0.42
N MET A 478 12.72 26.19 -0.59
CA MET A 478 13.46 27.35 -1.12
C MET A 478 14.80 27.07 -1.83
N PHE A 479 14.75 26.61 -3.08
CA PHE A 479 15.72 27.04 -4.07
C PHE A 479 15.12 28.23 -4.81
N LEU A 480 15.69 29.42 -4.64
CA LEU A 480 15.42 30.57 -5.50
C LEU A 480 15.69 30.13 -6.95
N PRO A 481 14.68 30.09 -7.84
CA PRO A 481 14.96 29.83 -9.23
C PRO A 481 15.68 31.05 -9.79
N LEU A 482 16.88 30.84 -10.32
CA LEU A 482 17.46 31.77 -11.29
C LEU A 482 16.45 31.90 -12.44
N LEU A 483 15.84 33.08 -12.54
CA LEU A 483 14.92 33.46 -13.60
C LEU A 483 15.58 33.22 -14.96
N VAL A 484 15.17 32.17 -15.66
CA VAL A 484 15.34 32.06 -17.11
C VAL A 484 14.01 32.49 -17.73
N THR A 485 13.93 33.77 -18.07
CA THR A 485 12.81 34.31 -18.85
C THR A 485 12.99 33.91 -20.31
N SER A 486 12.11 33.04 -20.82
CA SER A 486 11.87 32.90 -22.26
C SER A 486 10.51 33.51 -22.61
N PRO A 487 10.38 34.28 -23.70
CA PRO A 487 9.13 34.97 -24.03
C PRO A 487 8.10 34.01 -24.63
N ALA A 488 6.86 34.12 -24.16
CA ALA A 488 5.70 33.42 -24.69
C ALA A 488 5.30 33.97 -26.08
N PRO A 489 4.88 33.12 -27.04
CA PRO A 489 4.21 33.57 -28.26
C PRO A 489 2.75 33.96 -27.99
N SER A 490 2.28 34.96 -28.72
CA SER A 490 0.96 35.57 -28.64
C SER A 490 -0.21 34.66 -29.04
N LEU A 491 -1.30 34.78 -28.28
CA LEU A 491 -2.60 34.10 -28.35
C LEU A 491 -3.35 34.27 -29.68
N ARG A 492 -4.04 33.21 -30.12
CA ARG A 492 -5.33 33.31 -30.82
C ARG A 492 -6.43 32.80 -29.88
N SER A 493 -7.42 33.65 -29.65
CA SER A 493 -8.60 33.37 -28.83
C SER A 493 -9.55 32.41 -29.53
N TYR A 494 -9.96 31.35 -28.86
CA TYR A 494 -11.15 30.57 -29.19
C TYR A 494 -12.16 30.75 -28.05
N ALA A 495 -13.38 31.17 -28.38
CA ALA A 495 -14.47 31.35 -27.42
C ALA A 495 -15.33 30.08 -27.36
N PRO A 496 -15.60 29.50 -26.18
CA PRO A 496 -16.60 28.44 -26.04
C PRO A 496 -18.03 29.00 -25.97
N PRO A 497 -19.06 28.22 -26.34
CA PRO A 497 -20.47 28.57 -26.17
C PRO A 497 -20.94 28.49 -24.70
N GLN A 498 -22.12 29.07 -24.46
CA GLN A 498 -22.70 29.51 -23.17
C GLN A 498 -23.04 28.44 -22.11
N GLU A 499 -22.66 28.81 -20.88
CA GLU A 499 -23.34 28.69 -19.56
C GLU A 499 -23.91 27.34 -19.09
N GLU A 500 -23.01 26.44 -18.70
CA GLU A 500 -23.13 25.79 -17.39
C GLU A 500 -22.42 26.66 -16.34
N THR A 501 -22.98 26.81 -15.14
CA THR A 501 -22.38 27.60 -14.06
C THR A 501 -20.99 27.08 -13.72
N ALA A 502 -19.96 27.87 -14.06
CA ALA A 502 -18.56 27.52 -13.86
C ALA A 502 -18.29 27.05 -12.42
N CYS A 503 -17.58 25.93 -12.30
CA CYS A 503 -17.15 25.32 -11.05
C CYS A 503 -16.21 26.27 -10.28
N LYS A 504 -16.75 27.12 -9.38
CA LYS A 504 -15.96 28.10 -8.61
C LYS A 504 -15.58 27.57 -7.23
N VAL A 505 -14.29 27.73 -6.89
CA VAL A 505 -13.73 27.40 -5.58
C VAL A 505 -14.36 28.30 -4.50
N ALA A 506 -14.95 27.71 -3.47
CA ALA A 506 -15.27 28.45 -2.23
C ALA A 506 -13.95 28.77 -1.52
N SER A 507 -13.74 30.04 -1.15
CA SER A 507 -12.50 30.50 -0.53
C SER A 507 -12.17 29.72 0.74
N GLY A 508 -11.03 29.01 0.76
CA GLY A 508 -10.45 28.44 1.99
C GLY A 508 -10.23 26.93 2.03
N ASP A 509 -10.72 26.14 1.07
CA ASP A 509 -10.48 24.69 1.08
C ASP A 509 -9.10 24.35 0.48
N ARG A 510 -8.29 23.59 1.23
CA ARG A 510 -6.96 23.10 0.84
C ARG A 510 -6.98 21.62 0.44
N ARG A 511 -8.13 20.95 0.54
CA ARG A 511 -8.30 19.54 0.16
C ARG A 511 -8.35 19.42 -1.37
N GLY A 512 -7.70 18.40 -1.93
CA GLY A 512 -7.75 18.09 -3.37
C GLY A 512 -9.16 17.76 -3.87
N ALA A 513 -9.32 17.41 -5.14
CA ALA A 513 -10.63 17.03 -5.69
C ALA A 513 -11.13 15.76 -5.00
N SER A 514 -12.08 15.90 -4.07
CA SER A 514 -12.83 14.75 -3.54
C SER A 514 -13.84 14.31 -4.60
N LEU A 515 -13.50 13.27 -5.37
CA LEU A 515 -14.34 12.65 -6.40
C LEU A 515 -15.33 11.65 -5.80
N TYR A 516 -16.56 11.67 -6.29
CA TYR A 516 -17.61 10.72 -5.94
C TYR A 516 -18.36 10.33 -7.20
N GLY A 517 -18.91 9.12 -7.23
CA GLY A 517 -19.70 8.66 -8.36
C GLY A 517 -20.91 7.85 -7.93
N GLU A 518 -22.02 8.02 -8.66
CA GLU A 518 -23.27 7.31 -8.43
C GLU A 518 -23.71 6.61 -9.71
N PRO A 519 -24.09 5.32 -9.67
CA PRO A 519 -24.71 4.64 -10.79
C PRO A 519 -26.18 5.06 -10.92
N ILE A 520 -26.57 5.64 -12.06
CA ILE A 520 -27.92 6.19 -12.29
C ILE A 520 -28.41 5.78 -13.67
N GLY A 521 -29.50 5.01 -13.73
CA GLY A 521 -30.17 4.69 -15.00
C GLY A 521 -29.28 4.00 -16.04
N GLY A 522 -28.25 3.25 -15.61
CA GLY A 522 -27.28 2.62 -16.50
C GLY A 522 -26.08 3.49 -16.90
N ALA A 523 -26.03 4.75 -16.44
CA ALA A 523 -24.89 5.65 -16.55
C ALA A 523 -24.18 5.80 -15.20
N VAL A 524 -23.02 6.46 -15.20
CA VAL A 524 -22.33 6.93 -13.99
C VAL A 524 -22.36 8.46 -13.96
N VAL A 525 -22.81 9.02 -12.85
CA VAL A 525 -22.69 10.47 -12.60
C VAL A 525 -21.58 10.71 -11.60
N LEU A 526 -20.53 11.37 -12.06
CA LEU A 526 -19.40 11.81 -11.26
C LEU A 526 -19.64 13.22 -10.72
N SER A 527 -19.17 13.49 -9.51
CA SER A 527 -19.14 14.83 -8.92
C SER A 527 -17.89 15.01 -8.07
N TRP A 528 -17.33 16.21 -8.03
CA TRP A 528 -16.13 16.48 -7.26
C TRP A 528 -16.09 17.88 -6.65
N ARG A 529 -15.20 18.08 -5.68
CA ARG A 529 -14.86 19.42 -5.19
C ARG A 529 -13.97 20.17 -6.20
N PRO A 530 -14.22 21.47 -6.45
CA PRO A 530 -13.39 22.25 -7.35
C PRO A 530 -11.91 22.27 -6.93
N LEU A 531 -10.99 22.09 -7.88
CA LEU A 531 -9.56 22.28 -7.67
C LEU A 531 -9.17 23.75 -7.79
N ARG A 532 -8.29 24.20 -6.91
CA ARG A 532 -7.77 25.58 -6.97
C ARG A 532 -6.93 25.75 -8.22
N GLY A 533 -7.31 26.70 -9.07
CA GLY A 533 -6.60 27.02 -10.32
C GLY A 533 -7.13 26.27 -11.55
N ALA A 534 -8.07 25.33 -11.38
CA ALA A 534 -8.70 24.65 -12.50
C ALA A 534 -9.72 25.56 -13.21
N ALA A 535 -9.62 25.63 -14.54
CA ALA A 535 -10.58 26.26 -15.44
C ALA A 535 -11.52 25.23 -16.08
N ALA A 536 -11.06 23.99 -16.23
CA ALA A 536 -11.83 22.83 -16.69
C ALA A 536 -11.29 21.56 -16.02
N TYR A 537 -11.93 20.43 -16.29
CA TYR A 537 -11.57 19.12 -15.79
C TYR A 537 -11.56 18.09 -16.93
N ARG A 538 -10.54 17.22 -16.95
CA ARG A 538 -10.52 16.00 -17.77
C ARG A 538 -10.95 14.80 -16.94
N ILE A 539 -11.76 13.93 -17.52
CA ILE A 539 -12.29 12.76 -16.84
C ILE A 539 -11.61 11.53 -17.41
N TRP A 540 -11.03 10.75 -16.50
CA TRP A 540 -10.30 9.54 -16.81
C TRP A 540 -11.06 8.35 -16.26
N ARG A 541 -11.24 7.33 -17.09
CA ARG A 541 -11.89 6.08 -16.71
C ARG A 541 -11.01 4.90 -17.07
N SER A 542 -11.03 3.88 -16.24
CA SER A 542 -10.47 2.57 -16.57
C SER A 542 -11.11 2.01 -17.85
N GLN A 543 -10.30 1.53 -18.81
CA GLN A 543 -10.76 1.01 -20.10
C GLN A 543 -11.70 -0.20 -19.97
N ALA A 544 -11.44 -1.09 -19.00
CA ALA A 544 -12.32 -2.19 -18.65
C ALA A 544 -13.04 -1.92 -17.33
N GLY A 545 -14.15 -2.63 -17.12
CA GLY A 545 -14.78 -2.68 -15.80
C GLY A 545 -14.21 -3.85 -15.02
N LEU A 546 -13.81 -3.59 -13.77
CA LEU A 546 -13.45 -4.60 -12.78
C LEU A 546 -14.68 -5.42 -12.42
N ALA A 547 -14.52 -6.72 -12.22
CA ALA A 547 -15.61 -7.56 -11.73
C ALA A 547 -16.08 -7.05 -10.36
N THR A 548 -17.39 -6.77 -10.23
CA THR A 548 -17.96 -6.47 -8.91
C THR A 548 -18.20 -7.79 -8.18
N PHE A 549 -17.56 -7.95 -7.03
CA PHE A 549 -17.88 -9.05 -6.14
C PHE A 549 -19.15 -8.70 -5.34
N ALA A 550 -20.03 -9.68 -5.17
CA ALA A 550 -21.19 -9.51 -4.31
C ALA A 550 -20.74 -9.16 -2.87
N PRO A 551 -21.61 -8.54 -2.04
CA PRO A 551 -21.29 -8.26 -0.64
C PRO A 551 -20.88 -9.50 0.17
N GLU A 552 -21.29 -10.69 -0.29
CA GLU A 552 -20.94 -12.00 0.29
C GLU A 552 -19.53 -12.48 -0.14
N GLY A 553 -18.78 -11.67 -0.90
CA GLY A 553 -17.57 -12.10 -1.60
C GLY A 553 -17.88 -12.94 -2.85
N PRO A 554 -16.84 -13.44 -3.54
CA PRO A 554 -17.01 -14.45 -4.58
C PRO A 554 -17.73 -15.69 -3.99
N ARG A 555 -18.60 -16.37 -4.74
CA ARG A 555 -19.25 -17.60 -4.26
C ARG A 555 -18.42 -18.82 -4.65
N VAL A 556 -18.31 -19.78 -3.72
CA VAL A 556 -17.50 -21.02 -3.82
C VAL A 556 -17.83 -21.91 -5.03
N GLN A 557 -18.93 -21.68 -5.75
CA GLN A 557 -19.26 -22.50 -6.92
C GLN A 557 -18.39 -22.21 -8.16
N ASP A 558 -17.59 -21.13 -8.13
CA ASP A 558 -16.69 -20.74 -9.22
C ASP A 558 -15.22 -21.12 -8.93
N GLU A 559 -14.95 -22.31 -8.39
CA GLU A 559 -13.57 -22.83 -8.29
C GLU A 559 -12.89 -22.96 -9.66
N ASP A 560 -13.68 -23.06 -10.75
CA ASP A 560 -13.22 -23.06 -12.15
C ASP A 560 -12.73 -21.67 -12.63
N MET A 561 -12.98 -20.57 -11.88
CA MET A 561 -12.44 -19.22 -12.16
C MET A 561 -11.04 -19.01 -11.56
N LEU A 562 -10.22 -20.06 -11.50
CA LEU A 562 -8.80 -19.89 -11.23
C LEU A 562 -8.16 -19.14 -12.42
N THR A 563 -7.76 -17.92 -12.09
CA THR A 563 -6.73 -17.08 -12.72
C THR A 563 -7.12 -16.36 -14.01
N LEU A 564 -7.31 -17.01 -15.16
CA LEU A 564 -7.34 -16.25 -16.44
C LEU A 564 -8.53 -15.29 -16.60
N GLU A 565 -9.74 -15.64 -16.13
CA GLU A 565 -10.88 -14.72 -16.21
C GLU A 565 -10.81 -13.58 -15.20
N VAL A 566 -10.30 -13.84 -14.00
CA VAL A 566 -10.02 -12.77 -13.04
C VAL A 566 -8.98 -11.83 -13.62
N LEU A 567 -7.94 -12.33 -14.29
CA LEU A 567 -6.91 -11.51 -14.94
C LEU A 567 -7.45 -10.72 -16.15
N LYS A 568 -8.44 -11.25 -16.88
CA LYS A 568 -9.13 -10.54 -17.95
C LYS A 568 -9.96 -9.38 -17.37
N GLY A 569 -9.43 -8.16 -17.48
CA GLY A 569 -10.10 -6.95 -16.99
C GLY A 569 -9.60 -6.46 -15.64
N GLN A 570 -8.41 -6.88 -15.21
CA GLN A 570 -7.68 -6.27 -14.09
C GLN A 570 -7.21 -4.85 -14.41
N ARG A 571 -6.84 -4.11 -13.34
CA ARG A 571 -6.55 -2.67 -13.29
C ARG A 571 -6.29 -2.06 -14.67
N PRO A 572 -7.34 -1.53 -15.30
CA PRO A 572 -7.25 -1.13 -16.69
C PRO A 572 -6.42 0.14 -16.79
N SER A 573 -5.67 0.26 -17.88
CA SER A 573 -5.19 1.55 -18.35
C SER A 573 -6.35 2.56 -18.34
N PHE A 574 -6.04 3.81 -18.02
CA PHE A 574 -7.02 4.87 -18.04
C PHE A 574 -7.14 5.43 -19.46
N THR A 575 -8.35 5.84 -19.82
CA THR A 575 -8.61 6.60 -21.03
C THR A 575 -9.32 7.90 -20.66
N ASP A 576 -8.93 8.99 -21.31
CA ASP A 576 -9.72 10.22 -21.32
C ASP A 576 -11.07 9.89 -21.98
N ILE A 577 -12.16 10.17 -21.26
CA ILE A 577 -13.53 9.95 -21.74
C ILE A 577 -14.28 11.26 -21.98
N GLY A 578 -13.66 12.41 -21.71
CA GLY A 578 -14.26 13.72 -21.92
C GLY A 578 -13.74 14.80 -20.97
N GLN A 579 -14.23 16.02 -21.19
CA GLN A 579 -13.90 17.19 -20.40
C GLN A 579 -15.15 17.99 -20.04
N THR A 580 -15.12 18.70 -18.91
CA THR A 580 -16.18 19.63 -18.51
C THR A 580 -15.62 20.86 -17.78
N SER A 581 -16.36 21.96 -17.78
CA SER A 581 -16.09 23.12 -16.92
C SER A 581 -16.88 23.12 -15.61
N GLY A 582 -17.86 22.21 -15.49
CA GLY A 582 -18.61 21.95 -14.27
C GLY A 582 -17.85 21.03 -13.30
N CYS A 583 -18.39 20.88 -12.09
CA CYS A 583 -17.86 19.91 -11.10
C CYS A 583 -18.57 18.55 -11.18
N TYR A 584 -19.11 18.19 -12.34
CA TYR A 584 -19.86 16.96 -12.57
C TYR A 584 -19.68 16.47 -14.00
N TYR A 585 -19.83 15.17 -14.20
CA TYR A 585 -19.74 14.53 -15.51
C TYR A 585 -20.65 13.30 -15.56
N VAL A 586 -21.32 13.09 -16.68
CA VAL A 586 -22.18 11.91 -16.89
C VAL A 586 -21.50 10.99 -17.91
N ASP A 587 -21.04 9.84 -17.45
CA ASP A 587 -20.53 8.78 -18.31
C ASP A 587 -21.65 7.81 -18.71
N GLN A 588 -22.04 7.86 -19.98
CA GLN A 588 -23.01 6.95 -20.58
C GLN A 588 -22.35 5.74 -21.27
N GLY A 589 -21.02 5.73 -21.37
CA GLY A 589 -20.25 4.70 -22.07
C GLY A 589 -19.94 3.47 -21.23
N VAL A 590 -20.73 3.22 -20.18
CA VAL A 590 -20.50 2.13 -19.21
C VAL A 590 -21.53 1.02 -19.34
N HIS A 591 -21.10 -0.18 -18.98
CA HIS A 591 -21.98 -1.33 -18.75
C HIS A 591 -21.79 -1.80 -17.32
N LEU A 592 -22.72 -1.41 -16.43
CA LEU A 592 -22.60 -1.61 -14.99
C LEU A 592 -23.13 -2.97 -14.50
N SER A 593 -23.62 -3.82 -15.41
CA SER A 593 -24.05 -5.18 -15.05
C SER A 593 -22.86 -6.00 -14.57
N GLN A 594 -22.69 -6.08 -13.25
CA GLN A 594 -21.60 -6.78 -12.55
C GLN A 594 -20.18 -6.21 -12.80
N ARG A 595 -20.09 -4.93 -13.17
CA ARG A 595 -18.81 -4.26 -13.40
C ARG A 595 -18.72 -2.93 -12.67
N SER A 596 -17.54 -2.64 -12.15
CA SER A 596 -17.17 -1.37 -11.56
C SER A 596 -16.04 -0.74 -12.37
N TYR A 597 -16.12 0.55 -12.62
CA TYR A 597 -15.08 1.30 -13.32
C TYR A 597 -14.35 2.19 -12.33
N LEU A 598 -13.04 2.33 -12.51
CA LEU A 598 -12.23 3.27 -11.74
C LEU A 598 -12.19 4.61 -12.46
N TYR A 599 -12.27 5.69 -11.69
CA TYR A 599 -12.27 7.06 -12.20
C TYR A 599 -11.25 7.94 -11.49
N LEU A 600 -10.72 8.88 -12.27
CA LEU A 600 -9.93 10.01 -11.81
C LEU A 600 -10.41 11.27 -12.54
N VAL A 601 -10.24 12.41 -11.88
CA VAL A 601 -10.50 13.73 -12.47
C VAL A 601 -9.22 14.56 -12.35
N GLU A 602 -8.79 15.07 -13.49
CA GLU A 602 -7.68 16.01 -13.61
C GLU A 602 -8.23 17.43 -13.68
N GLY A 603 -7.80 18.32 -12.81
CA GLY A 603 -8.05 19.76 -12.98
C GLY A 603 -7.02 20.35 -13.93
N ILE A 604 -7.48 21.14 -14.91
CA ILE A 604 -6.60 21.82 -15.87
C ILE A 604 -6.82 23.33 -15.84
N ASP A 605 -5.74 24.10 -15.91
CA ASP A 605 -5.80 25.56 -15.98
C ASP A 605 -6.26 26.08 -17.35
N ALA A 606 -6.40 27.40 -17.49
CA ALA A 606 -6.82 28.03 -18.74
C ALA A 606 -5.82 27.84 -19.90
N MET A 607 -4.61 27.36 -19.63
CA MET A 607 -3.58 27.02 -20.62
C MET A 607 -3.55 25.51 -20.91
N GLY A 608 -4.43 24.72 -20.29
CA GLY A 608 -4.50 23.27 -20.46
C GLY A 608 -3.48 22.47 -19.65
N ARG A 609 -2.79 23.11 -18.69
CA ARG A 609 -1.80 22.45 -17.82
C ARG A 609 -2.48 21.82 -16.61
N SER A 610 -2.01 20.66 -16.19
CA SER A 610 -2.49 20.01 -14.97
C SER A 610 -2.27 20.91 -13.75
N VAL A 611 -3.28 21.02 -12.88
CA VAL A 611 -3.18 21.71 -11.58
C VAL A 611 -3.43 20.78 -10.39
N GLY A 612 -3.71 19.50 -10.66
CA GLY A 612 -3.91 18.49 -9.64
C GLY A 612 -4.94 17.44 -10.04
N TRP A 613 -4.99 16.38 -9.25
CA TRP A 613 -5.79 15.19 -9.50
C TRP A 613 -6.74 14.90 -8.34
N SER A 614 -7.81 14.17 -8.62
CA SER A 614 -8.67 13.58 -7.59
C SER A 614 -8.06 12.30 -7.01
N HIS A 615 -8.65 11.82 -5.92
CA HIS A 615 -8.44 10.43 -5.51
C HIS A 615 -9.11 9.44 -6.48
N LEU A 616 -8.72 8.18 -6.38
CA LEU A 616 -9.27 7.06 -7.14
C LEU A 616 -10.66 6.69 -6.62
N THR A 617 -11.65 6.63 -7.51
CA THR A 617 -13.04 6.29 -7.14
C THR A 617 -13.54 5.11 -7.99
N ALA A 618 -14.08 4.08 -7.34
CA ALA A 618 -14.76 2.97 -8.02
C ALA A 618 -16.27 3.25 -8.12
N VAL A 619 -16.87 2.99 -9.29
CA VAL A 619 -18.33 3.12 -9.50
C VAL A 619 -18.88 1.92 -10.29
N PRO A 620 -19.80 1.12 -9.72
CA PRO A 620 -20.29 1.22 -8.34
C PRO A 620 -19.15 0.93 -7.34
N GLY A 621 -19.13 1.65 -6.22
CA GLY A 621 -18.19 1.39 -5.15
C GLY A 621 -18.54 0.11 -4.40
N ALA A 622 -17.56 -0.46 -3.69
CA ALA A 622 -17.78 -1.61 -2.81
C ALA A 622 -18.54 -1.24 -1.53
N ALA A 623 -18.70 0.05 -1.23
CA ALA A 623 -19.53 0.54 -0.14
C ALA A 623 -20.87 1.09 -0.67
N PRO A 624 -21.99 0.89 0.04
CA PRO A 624 -23.25 1.55 -0.27
C PRO A 624 -23.11 3.08 -0.22
N SER A 625 -23.92 3.78 -1.03
CA SER A 625 -24.03 5.23 -0.97
C SER A 625 -24.53 5.71 0.39
N VAL A 626 -24.06 6.86 0.86
CA VAL A 626 -24.43 7.41 2.17
C VAL A 626 -25.83 8.01 2.12
N THR A 627 -26.69 7.66 3.07
CA THR A 627 -28.08 8.14 3.18
C THR A 627 -28.33 8.76 4.56
N PHE A 628 -29.46 9.46 4.74
CA PHE A 628 -29.88 9.92 6.06
C PHE A 628 -30.04 8.74 7.03
N SER A 629 -30.63 7.62 6.58
CA SER A 629 -30.77 6.44 7.44
C SER A 629 -29.41 5.84 7.81
N SER A 630 -28.44 5.81 6.90
CA SER A 630 -27.11 5.28 7.23
C SER A 630 -26.36 6.16 8.23
N LEU A 631 -26.50 7.49 8.16
CA LEU A 631 -25.96 8.41 9.17
C LEU A 631 -26.64 8.25 10.53
N ILE A 632 -27.97 8.12 10.57
CA ILE A 632 -28.72 7.90 11.82
C ILE A 632 -28.34 6.54 12.44
N MET A 633 -28.17 5.50 11.63
CA MET A 633 -27.68 4.20 12.09
C MET A 633 -26.27 4.32 12.69
N LYS A 634 -25.36 5.03 12.03
CA LYS A 634 -24.00 5.27 12.56
C LYS A 634 -24.03 6.05 13.88
N ALA A 635 -24.90 7.05 13.99
CA ALA A 635 -25.11 7.78 15.25
C ALA A 635 -25.68 6.88 16.35
N THR A 636 -26.57 5.95 15.99
CA THR A 636 -27.16 4.96 16.91
C THR A 636 -26.11 3.99 17.42
N GLU A 637 -25.23 3.49 16.54
CA GLU A 637 -24.09 2.65 16.92
C GLU A 637 -23.14 3.39 17.86
N ALA A 638 -22.79 4.63 17.54
CA ALA A 638 -21.95 5.46 18.41
C ALA A 638 -22.61 5.68 19.78
N HIS A 639 -23.92 5.93 19.82
CA HIS A 639 -24.64 6.06 21.08
C HIS A 639 -24.62 4.75 21.91
N ALA A 640 -24.90 3.62 21.26
CA ALA A 640 -24.91 2.31 21.92
C ALA A 640 -23.53 1.92 22.49
N LYS A 641 -22.44 2.35 21.83
CA LYS A 641 -21.06 2.14 22.30
C LYS A 641 -20.59 3.17 23.33
N GLY A 642 -21.44 4.11 23.75
CA GLY A 642 -21.10 5.14 24.73
C GLY A 642 -20.27 6.29 24.16
N TYR A 643 -20.11 6.34 22.84
CA TYR A 643 -19.34 7.35 22.11
C TYR A 643 -20.11 8.60 21.78
N LEU A 644 -21.42 8.57 21.97
CA LEU A 644 -22.30 9.70 21.77
C LEU A 644 -23.23 9.80 22.98
N SER A 645 -23.24 10.94 23.66
CA SER A 645 -24.17 11.15 24.78
C SER A 645 -25.62 11.12 24.30
N SER A 646 -26.59 10.82 25.17
CA SER A 646 -28.01 10.85 24.77
C SER A 646 -28.43 12.23 24.22
N ALA A 647 -27.89 13.32 24.79
CA ALA A 647 -28.14 14.67 24.29
C ALA A 647 -27.50 14.91 22.92
N GLY A 648 -26.26 14.45 22.69
CA GLY A 648 -25.59 14.56 21.41
C GLY A 648 -26.26 13.71 20.32
N PHE A 649 -26.72 12.50 20.66
CA PHE A 649 -27.48 11.63 19.76
C PHE A 649 -28.78 12.29 19.33
N GLU A 650 -29.54 12.83 20.28
CA GLU A 650 -30.79 13.51 19.99
C GLU A 650 -30.57 14.80 19.18
N GLU A 651 -29.55 15.60 19.50
CA GLU A 651 -29.14 16.77 18.70
C GLU A 651 -28.86 16.37 17.24
N LEU A 652 -28.04 15.33 17.04
CA LEU A 652 -27.64 14.88 15.71
C LEU A 652 -28.83 14.33 14.91
N ARG A 653 -29.66 13.49 15.55
CA ARG A 653 -30.88 12.92 14.96
C ARG A 653 -31.85 14.01 14.53
N GLN A 654 -32.14 14.98 15.40
CA GLN A 654 -33.04 16.10 15.09
C GLN A 654 -32.54 16.93 13.90
N ARG A 655 -31.24 17.25 13.87
CA ARG A 655 -30.64 18.02 12.76
C ARG A 655 -30.73 17.26 11.44
N LEU A 656 -30.43 15.97 11.43
CA LEU A 656 -30.53 15.14 10.22
C LEU A 656 -31.98 15.01 9.73
N GLU A 657 -32.93 14.84 10.66
CA GLU A 657 -34.37 14.78 10.32
C GLU A 657 -34.91 16.12 9.81
N GLU A 658 -34.46 17.25 10.35
CA GLU A 658 -34.81 18.59 9.85
C GLU A 658 -34.32 18.76 8.41
N ILE A 659 -33.05 18.43 8.12
CA ILE A 659 -32.48 18.51 6.76
C ILE A 659 -33.28 17.60 5.81
N ARG A 660 -33.54 16.35 6.22
CA ARG A 660 -34.34 15.39 5.45
C ARG A 660 -35.74 15.92 5.15
N TRP A 661 -36.42 16.51 6.13
CA TRP A 661 -37.74 17.10 5.95
C TRP A 661 -37.69 18.29 4.97
N LEU A 662 -36.69 19.16 5.07
CA LEU A 662 -36.53 20.30 4.16
C LEU A 662 -36.37 19.84 2.71
N LEU A 663 -35.53 18.84 2.45
CA LEU A 663 -35.32 18.30 1.10
C LEU A 663 -36.60 17.68 0.51
N ARG A 664 -37.36 16.91 1.31
CA ARG A 664 -38.63 16.32 0.86
C ARG A 664 -39.72 17.34 0.51
N ASN A 665 -39.63 18.55 1.07
CA ASN A 665 -40.58 19.64 0.83
C ASN A 665 -40.02 20.70 -0.13
N ALA A 666 -38.98 20.37 -0.91
CA ALA A 666 -38.33 21.26 -1.87
C ALA A 666 -37.84 22.59 -1.26
N HIS A 667 -37.28 22.52 -0.05
CA HIS A 667 -36.65 23.64 0.67
C HIS A 667 -35.12 23.57 0.64
N ASP A 668 -34.56 23.34 -0.55
CA ASP A 668 -33.16 22.98 -0.79
C ASP A 668 -32.15 23.99 -0.21
N ALA A 669 -32.39 25.29 -0.41
CA ALA A 669 -31.52 26.34 0.12
C ALA A 669 -31.44 26.33 1.66
N ALA A 670 -32.57 26.06 2.33
CA ALA A 670 -32.61 25.93 3.78
C ALA A 670 -31.93 24.64 4.24
N ALA A 671 -32.12 23.53 3.51
CA ALA A 671 -31.45 22.27 3.78
C ALA A 671 -29.92 22.41 3.72
N ARG A 672 -29.38 23.10 2.70
CA ARG A 672 -27.95 23.42 2.59
C ARG A 672 -27.44 24.24 3.76
N GLN A 673 -28.19 25.26 4.17
CA GLN A 673 -27.81 26.07 5.33
C GLN A 673 -27.74 25.21 6.61
N ARG A 674 -28.69 24.29 6.79
CA ARG A 674 -28.71 23.37 7.93
C ARG A 674 -27.60 22.34 7.88
N LEU A 675 -27.26 21.82 6.69
CA LEU A 675 -26.15 20.90 6.48
C LEU A 675 -24.80 21.57 6.77
N ALA A 676 -24.59 22.80 6.30
CA ALA A 676 -23.41 23.60 6.61
C ALA A 676 -23.28 23.87 8.12
N ALA A 677 -24.38 24.19 8.80
CA ALA A 677 -24.41 24.38 10.24
C ALA A 677 -24.11 23.08 11.02
N LEU A 678 -24.62 21.92 10.55
CA LEU A 678 -24.27 20.62 11.11
C LEU A 678 -22.77 20.34 10.95
N ARG A 679 -22.21 20.63 9.77
CA ARG A 679 -20.77 20.46 9.49
C ARG A 679 -19.91 21.30 10.43
N GLU A 680 -20.26 22.57 10.60
CA GLU A 680 -19.58 23.48 11.54
C GLU A 680 -19.66 22.94 12.97
N ARG A 681 -20.85 22.51 13.39
CA ARG A 681 -21.08 21.95 14.73
C ARG A 681 -20.26 20.69 15.01
N LEU A 682 -20.09 19.82 14.01
CA LEU A 682 -19.24 18.61 14.10
C LEU A 682 -17.74 18.96 14.15
N SER A 683 -17.34 20.08 13.53
CA SER A 683 -15.94 20.49 13.45
C SER A 683 -15.43 21.23 14.71
N GLN A 684 -16.31 21.61 15.63
CA GLN A 684 -15.96 22.39 16.82
C GLN A 684 -15.36 21.52 17.96
N PRO A 685 -14.32 21.99 18.67
CA PRO A 685 -13.83 21.37 19.90
C PRO A 685 -14.93 21.28 20.97
N GLY A 686 -15.10 20.13 21.62
CA GLY A 686 -16.27 19.89 22.49
C GLY A 686 -17.57 19.74 21.70
N GLY A 687 -17.45 19.19 20.48
CA GLY A 687 -18.51 18.95 19.50
C GLY A 687 -19.63 18.01 19.98
N ILE A 688 -20.39 17.48 19.03
CA ILE A 688 -21.41 16.44 19.31
C ILE A 688 -20.74 15.15 19.83
N PHE A 689 -19.56 14.81 19.30
CA PHE A 689 -18.77 13.65 19.71
C PHE A 689 -17.70 14.05 20.74
N PRO A 690 -17.50 13.28 21.82
CA PRO A 690 -16.43 13.50 22.79
C PRO A 690 -15.02 13.24 22.22
N ALA A 691 -14.88 12.27 21.32
CA ALA A 691 -13.61 11.92 20.67
C ALA A 691 -13.51 12.55 19.28
N SER A 692 -12.39 13.22 18.98
CA SER A 692 -12.18 13.95 17.72
C SER A 692 -12.24 13.04 16.49
N TRP A 693 -11.61 11.87 16.57
CA TRP A 693 -11.55 10.90 15.47
C TRP A 693 -12.92 10.40 15.01
N MET A 694 -13.90 10.31 15.92
CA MET A 694 -15.27 9.93 15.57
C MET A 694 -16.00 11.06 14.87
N SER A 695 -15.75 12.30 15.30
CA SER A 695 -16.28 13.49 14.64
C SER A 695 -15.76 13.59 13.22
N GLU A 696 -14.48 13.28 13.00
CA GLU A 696 -13.84 13.23 11.67
C GLU A 696 -14.48 12.17 10.77
N ASP A 697 -14.70 10.95 11.26
CA ASP A 697 -15.38 9.89 10.49
C ASP A 697 -16.82 10.29 10.15
N PHE A 698 -17.54 10.87 11.11
CA PHE A 698 -18.93 11.28 10.87
C PHE A 698 -18.99 12.44 9.88
N LEU A 699 -18.07 13.41 10.01
CA LEU A 699 -17.90 14.52 9.09
C LEU A 699 -17.61 14.05 7.66
N TYR A 700 -16.78 13.02 7.50
CA TYR A 700 -16.51 12.40 6.21
C TYR A 700 -17.78 11.82 5.55
N LEU A 701 -18.65 11.17 6.33
CA LEU A 701 -19.93 10.65 5.82
C LEU A 701 -20.92 11.79 5.50
N VAL A 702 -20.95 12.85 6.31
CA VAL A 702 -21.76 14.05 6.02
C VAL A 702 -21.29 14.72 4.73
N ASP A 703 -19.99 14.80 4.49
CA ASP A 703 -19.41 15.33 3.24
C ASP A 703 -19.82 14.49 2.02
N LYS A 704 -19.91 13.15 2.16
CA LYS A 704 -20.47 12.26 1.11
C LYS A 704 -21.96 12.53 0.87
N LEU A 705 -22.76 12.66 1.93
CA LEU A 705 -24.19 12.95 1.81
C LEU A 705 -24.44 14.32 1.14
N GLU A 706 -23.66 15.34 1.49
CA GLU A 706 -23.74 16.68 0.89
C GLU A 706 -23.60 16.62 -0.64
N ARG A 707 -22.72 15.76 -1.16
CA ARG A 707 -22.55 15.59 -2.61
C ARG A 707 -23.76 14.94 -3.26
N ARG A 708 -24.40 14.00 -2.59
CA ARG A 708 -25.65 13.41 -3.10
C ARG A 708 -26.78 14.44 -3.11
N VAL A 709 -26.85 15.33 -2.10
CA VAL A 709 -27.78 16.47 -2.13
C VAL A 709 -27.50 17.39 -3.33
N ASP A 710 -26.23 17.65 -3.67
CA ASP A 710 -25.88 18.41 -4.89
C ASP A 710 -26.39 17.73 -6.17
N LEU A 711 -26.30 16.40 -6.25
CA LEU A 711 -26.80 15.63 -7.39
C LEU A 711 -28.34 15.66 -7.47
N MET A 712 -29.02 15.64 -6.33
CA MET A 712 -30.48 15.73 -6.23
C MET A 712 -30.98 17.07 -6.77
N GLU A 713 -30.39 18.19 -6.35
CA GLU A 713 -30.77 19.53 -6.81
C GLU A 713 -30.56 19.72 -8.33
N LYS A 714 -29.62 18.97 -8.92
CA LYS A 714 -29.38 18.95 -10.36
C LYS A 714 -30.30 17.99 -11.11
N GLY A 715 -31.18 17.28 -10.42
CA GLY A 715 -32.13 16.33 -10.99
C GLY A 715 -31.51 15.01 -11.44
N PHE A 716 -30.31 14.66 -10.94
CA PHE A 716 -29.69 13.38 -11.26
C PHE A 716 -30.24 12.24 -10.39
N ILE A 717 -30.53 12.52 -9.11
CA ILE A 717 -31.15 11.56 -8.18
C ILE A 717 -32.42 12.16 -7.60
N GLU A 718 -33.32 11.30 -7.12
CA GLU A 718 -34.55 11.69 -6.46
C GLU A 718 -34.33 11.85 -4.96
N PRO A 719 -35.15 12.63 -4.23
CA PRO A 719 -35.07 12.73 -2.77
C PRO A 719 -35.13 11.37 -2.06
N MET A 720 -35.81 10.39 -2.66
CA MET A 720 -35.92 9.03 -2.12
C MET A 720 -34.60 8.26 -2.15
N ASP A 721 -33.65 8.63 -3.02
CA ASP A 721 -32.33 8.01 -3.07
C ASP A 721 -31.45 8.43 -1.89
N LEU A 722 -31.79 9.52 -1.19
CA LEU A 722 -31.09 10.00 0.01
C LEU A 722 -31.52 9.28 1.30
N GLU A 723 -32.43 8.31 1.20
CA GLU A 723 -33.15 7.75 2.34
C GLU A 723 -32.44 6.61 3.05
#